data_AF-Q2PYR0-F1
#
_entry.id   AF-Q2PYR0-F1
#
_cell.length_a   1.000
_cell.length_b   1.000
_cell.length_c   1.000
_cell.angle_alpha   90.00
_cell.angle_beta   90.00
_cell.angle_gamma   90.00
#
_symmetry.space_group_name_H-M   'P 1'
#
loop_
_entity.id
_entity.type
_entity.pdbx_description
1 polymer ?
#
loop_
_entity_poly.entity_id
_entity_poly.type
_entity_poly.pdbx_seq_one_letter_code
_entity_poly.pdbx_strand_id
1 'polypeptide(L)'
;HIEFAKPVYHAGYLKKIKKTLETVCWFCSKIKTDESDFRFKRAQTFKNNAKKFQEVWSLSKGKTICAVEENLEGDQGKIKHNHGGCGQRQPTFRLKGLTLSASFKASSDEDGEKIEARTIDISASKALEVLIKISDEECLKMGLSPIWARPEWMILTVLPVPPMAVRPSISMDGMGRGEDDLTHKLSDIIKANTNLKKHEVDGAPSHIIAELENLLQWHVCTYMNNETAGIPQASQKSGRPIKSIRARLKGKEGRLRGNLMGKRVDFSARTVITGDPNLSIDQVGVPRSIARNLTFPETVTPYNLEMLSQMVRNGPNVHPGAKHVIRDTGERIDLRYSKRGGDIHLQYGYKVERHLLDDDYIIFNRQPSLHKMSMMGHRVKIMPYSTFRLNLSVTSPYNADFDGDEMNLHVPQSHETRAEIQQLCMVPKQIVSPQKNAPVMGIVQDTLCGIRKFTKRDTFLHRDLLMNLLMWVPNWDGIIPMPAILKPIPLWTAKQVMSIIIPQINMIGFHSTHPDDENTDISPGDTKVIIENGELLAGILCKKTVGSSASGVIHTSMNEHGPEITKDFFNGTQAVVNYWLLQNGFSIGIGDTIADKNTMKAINDTIAHAKKEVNKIILKAQNNELECLPGMTIRGSFESLVNMELNRARDNAGKSAQKSLKEFNNVKQMVVAGSKGSFLNISQMTACVGQQNVEGKRIPFGFKDRTLPHFTKDDHSPESRGFVENSYLRGLTPQEFFFHAMGGREGLIDTAVKTAETGYIQRRLVKALEDATVKYDGTVRNSLGDIIQFSYGEDGMDGARLEKQKLPSMTMSDAAFKKKYRIDISEPQVFKPGSCEQSTYNDLINNPASQDILDREYNQLLKDRATLRNVIFKNSAIDKWTLPVNLERLIWNACHTFGIDRSKPTDLNPLHVIKSVNELMENLLVVRGNDQLSIEAQKNATLLFSILLRSTLASKRLIEEFRLSTQAFDWVLGEIDARFNQAIVHPGEMVGTIAAQSI
;
A
#
# COMPACT_ATOMS: atom_id res chain seq x y z
N HIS A 1 -29.71 -37.76 -9.92
CA HIS A 1 -29.26 -37.12 -11.17
C HIS A 1 -30.44 -37.11 -12.15
N ILE A 2 -30.32 -36.48 -13.32
CA ILE A 2 -31.31 -36.54 -14.41
C ILE A 2 -30.61 -37.12 -15.64
N GLU A 3 -31.12 -38.21 -16.18
CA GLU A 3 -30.66 -38.76 -17.46
C GLU A 3 -31.40 -38.07 -18.60
N PHE A 4 -30.66 -37.54 -19.58
CA PHE A 4 -31.29 -36.92 -20.75
C PHE A 4 -31.68 -37.96 -21.80
N ALA A 5 -32.82 -37.73 -22.45
CA ALA A 5 -33.28 -38.55 -23.58
C ALA A 5 -32.31 -38.44 -24.76
N LYS A 6 -31.76 -37.25 -25.00
CA LYS A 6 -30.66 -37.01 -25.93
C LYS A 6 -29.52 -36.23 -25.27
N PRO A 7 -28.26 -36.45 -25.67
CA PRO A 7 -27.13 -35.64 -25.23
C PRO A 7 -27.37 -34.14 -25.47
N VAL A 8 -26.85 -33.30 -24.59
CA VAL A 8 -27.02 -31.84 -24.65
C VAL A 8 -25.65 -31.17 -24.54
N TYR A 9 -25.39 -30.15 -25.37
CA TYR A 9 -24.16 -29.39 -25.24
C TYR A 9 -24.10 -28.60 -23.93
N HIS A 10 -22.98 -28.68 -23.22
CA HIS A 10 -22.73 -27.79 -22.09
C HIS A 10 -22.43 -26.36 -22.60
N ALA A 11 -23.25 -25.39 -22.22
CA ALA A 11 -23.15 -24.00 -22.69
C ALA A 11 -21.76 -23.37 -22.48
N GLY A 12 -21.09 -23.70 -21.37
CA GLY A 12 -19.74 -23.22 -21.07
C GLY A 12 -18.64 -23.81 -21.96
N TYR A 13 -18.85 -25.03 -22.50
CA TYR A 13 -17.85 -25.76 -23.27
C TYR A 13 -18.11 -25.74 -24.78
N LEU A 14 -19.25 -25.21 -25.24
CA LEU A 14 -19.62 -25.13 -26.66
C LEU A 14 -18.49 -24.61 -27.58
N LYS A 15 -17.78 -23.54 -27.17
CA LYS A 15 -16.62 -23.01 -27.91
C LYS A 15 -15.44 -23.96 -27.90
N LYS A 16 -15.22 -24.70 -26.81
CA LYS A 16 -14.12 -25.67 -26.66
C LYS A 16 -14.42 -26.94 -27.46
N ILE A 17 -15.66 -27.42 -27.44
CA ILE A 17 -16.15 -28.52 -28.29
C ILE A 17 -15.93 -28.18 -29.76
N LYS A 18 -16.34 -26.98 -30.20
CA LYS A 18 -16.08 -26.50 -31.56
C LYS A 18 -14.59 -26.61 -31.93
N LYS A 19 -13.71 -26.05 -31.10
CA LYS A 19 -12.26 -26.08 -31.35
C LYS A 19 -11.71 -27.51 -31.39
N THR A 20 -12.25 -28.40 -30.56
CA THR A 20 -11.86 -29.81 -30.50
C THR A 20 -12.30 -30.55 -31.76
N LEU A 21 -13.51 -30.30 -32.26
CA LEU A 21 -13.96 -30.83 -33.55
C LEU A 21 -13.15 -30.27 -34.73
N GLU A 22 -12.66 -29.04 -34.63
CA GLU A 22 -11.74 -28.46 -35.62
C GLU A 22 -10.34 -29.11 -35.56
N THR A 23 -9.88 -29.59 -34.40
CA THR A 23 -8.55 -30.21 -34.24
C THR A 23 -8.49 -31.66 -34.71
N VAL A 24 -9.53 -32.44 -34.45
CA VAL A 24 -9.60 -33.85 -34.84
C VAL A 24 -10.32 -34.05 -36.17
N CYS A 25 -9.98 -35.14 -36.85
CA CYS A 25 -10.69 -35.58 -38.03
C CYS A 25 -12.13 -35.96 -37.67
N TRP A 26 -13.11 -35.44 -38.40
CA TRP A 26 -14.54 -35.70 -38.16
C TRP A 26 -14.92 -37.19 -38.25
N PHE A 27 -14.18 -37.98 -39.02
CA PHE A 27 -14.51 -39.39 -39.28
C PHE A 27 -13.65 -40.35 -38.44
N CYS A 28 -12.33 -40.21 -38.46
CA CYS A 28 -11.41 -41.10 -37.74
C CYS A 28 -10.95 -40.59 -36.37
N SER A 29 -11.32 -39.37 -35.97
CA SER A 29 -11.05 -38.78 -34.64
C SER A 29 -9.58 -38.62 -34.23
N LYS A 30 -8.64 -38.87 -35.16
CA LYS A 30 -7.21 -38.53 -34.99
C LYS A 30 -6.97 -37.03 -35.13
N ILE A 31 -5.94 -36.50 -34.49
CA ILE A 31 -5.55 -35.09 -34.69
C ILE A 31 -5.13 -34.91 -36.16
N LYS A 32 -5.53 -33.82 -36.81
CA LYS A 32 -5.21 -33.57 -38.24
C LYS A 32 -3.74 -33.22 -38.49
N THR A 33 -3.05 -32.81 -37.43
CA THR A 33 -1.64 -32.40 -37.41
C THR A 33 -0.80 -33.42 -36.69
N ASP A 34 0.42 -33.58 -37.17
CA ASP A 34 1.31 -34.67 -36.85
C ASP A 34 2.72 -34.17 -36.58
N GLU A 35 3.59 -35.08 -36.16
CA GLU A 35 4.98 -34.79 -35.80
C GLU A 35 5.87 -34.47 -37.02
N SER A 36 5.36 -34.58 -38.25
CA SER A 36 6.04 -34.07 -39.44
C SER A 36 6.15 -32.55 -39.46
N ASP A 37 5.18 -31.83 -38.88
CA ASP A 37 5.21 -30.38 -38.78
C ASP A 37 6.07 -29.93 -37.60
N PHE A 38 7.13 -29.18 -37.90
CA PHE A 38 8.00 -28.57 -36.89
C PHE A 38 7.22 -27.72 -35.89
N ARG A 39 6.16 -27.03 -36.33
CA ARG A 39 5.31 -26.21 -35.45
C ARG A 39 4.52 -27.06 -34.47
N PHE A 40 4.07 -28.26 -34.87
CA PHE A 40 3.40 -29.20 -33.99
C PHE A 40 4.37 -29.76 -32.95
N LYS A 41 5.59 -30.15 -33.35
CA LYS A 41 6.66 -30.55 -32.42
C LYS A 41 6.96 -29.45 -31.40
N ARG A 42 7.06 -28.19 -31.83
CA ARG A 42 7.21 -27.04 -30.94
C ARG A 42 5.99 -26.85 -30.04
N ALA A 43 4.77 -27.11 -30.52
CA ALA A 43 3.58 -27.02 -29.68
C ALA A 43 3.59 -28.08 -28.55
N GLN A 44 4.15 -29.27 -28.82
CA GLN A 44 4.27 -30.34 -27.83
C GLN A 44 5.23 -30.02 -26.68
N THR A 45 6.22 -29.13 -26.87
CA THR A 45 7.18 -28.76 -25.80
C THR A 45 6.60 -27.79 -24.76
N PHE A 46 5.44 -27.17 -25.03
CA PHE A 46 4.80 -26.29 -24.05
C PHE A 46 4.30 -27.08 -22.84
N LYS A 47 4.81 -26.73 -21.65
CA LYS A 47 4.32 -27.26 -20.37
C LYS A 47 2.88 -26.84 -20.04
N ASN A 48 2.46 -25.65 -20.49
CA ASN A 48 1.11 -25.16 -20.26
C ASN A 48 0.12 -25.79 -21.25
N ASN A 49 -0.71 -26.71 -20.75
CA ASN A 49 -1.72 -27.44 -21.50
C ASN A 49 -2.72 -26.54 -22.27
N ALA A 50 -3.09 -25.38 -21.72
CA ALA A 50 -4.03 -24.47 -22.39
C ALA A 50 -3.38 -23.81 -23.62
N LYS A 51 -2.11 -23.40 -23.49
CA LYS A 51 -1.34 -22.82 -24.59
C LYS A 51 -1.03 -23.89 -25.65
N LYS A 52 -0.64 -25.09 -25.21
CA LYS A 52 -0.46 -26.27 -26.07
C LYS A 52 -1.70 -26.54 -26.92
N PHE A 53 -2.88 -26.62 -26.31
CA PHE A 53 -4.14 -26.80 -27.04
C PHE A 53 -4.41 -25.69 -28.07
N GLN A 54 -4.13 -24.43 -27.71
CA GLN A 54 -4.38 -23.30 -28.61
C GLN A 54 -3.48 -23.33 -29.84
N GLU A 55 -2.21 -23.72 -29.69
CA GLU A 55 -1.26 -23.88 -30.80
C GLU A 55 -1.59 -25.10 -31.67
N VAL A 56 -1.90 -26.25 -31.06
CA VAL A 56 -2.35 -27.43 -31.82
C VAL A 56 -3.60 -27.07 -32.64
N TRP A 57 -4.58 -26.42 -32.02
CA TRP A 57 -5.78 -25.97 -32.72
C TRP A 57 -5.51 -24.95 -33.84
N SER A 58 -4.58 -24.01 -33.62
CA SER A 58 -4.25 -22.98 -34.62
C SER A 58 -3.66 -23.61 -35.89
N LEU A 59 -2.94 -24.73 -35.76
CA LEU A 59 -2.37 -25.51 -36.86
C LEU A 59 -3.45 -26.39 -37.50
N SER A 60 -4.21 -27.15 -36.70
CA SER A 60 -5.18 -28.11 -37.21
C SER A 60 -6.37 -27.46 -37.91
N LYS A 61 -6.80 -26.24 -37.52
CA LYS A 61 -7.95 -25.56 -38.15
C LYS A 61 -7.75 -25.27 -39.64
N GLY A 62 -6.49 -25.11 -40.08
CA GLY A 62 -6.14 -24.81 -41.47
C GLY A 62 -6.12 -26.05 -42.37
N LYS A 63 -6.02 -27.25 -41.79
CA LYS A 63 -6.01 -28.52 -42.53
C LYS A 63 -7.44 -28.94 -42.89
N THR A 64 -7.74 -28.89 -44.18
CA THR A 64 -9.05 -29.23 -44.76
C THR A 64 -9.16 -30.69 -45.22
N ILE A 65 -8.07 -31.45 -45.20
CA ILE A 65 -8.00 -32.85 -45.59
C ILE A 65 -7.30 -33.62 -44.47
N CYS A 66 -7.82 -34.80 -44.12
CA CYS A 66 -7.13 -35.71 -43.22
C CYS A 66 -6.06 -36.45 -44.03
N ALA A 67 -4.79 -36.04 -43.88
CA ALA A 67 -3.70 -36.55 -44.71
C ALA A 67 -3.54 -38.08 -44.56
N VAL A 68 -3.48 -38.75 -45.71
CA VAL A 68 -3.07 -40.14 -45.89
C VAL A 68 -1.78 -40.04 -46.67
N GLU A 69 -0.71 -40.72 -46.26
CA GLU A 69 0.43 -40.88 -47.17
C GLU A 69 0.18 -42.12 -48.03
N GLU A 70 0.30 -41.94 -49.34
CA GLU A 70 0.57 -43.01 -50.30
C GLU A 70 2.00 -43.54 -50.03
N ASN A 71 2.16 -44.87 -50.05
CA ASN A 71 3.48 -45.50 -50.04
C ASN A 71 4.23 -45.14 -51.34
N LEU A 72 4.86 -43.97 -51.40
CA LEU A 72 5.82 -43.66 -52.44
C LEU A 72 7.20 -44.11 -51.93
N GLU A 73 7.70 -45.20 -52.52
CA GLU A 73 9.13 -45.57 -52.48
C GLU A 73 9.94 -44.40 -53.08
N GLY A 74 10.43 -43.54 -52.21
CA GLY A 74 11.18 -42.33 -52.57
C GLY A 74 12.40 -42.19 -51.69
N ASP A 75 13.55 -42.21 -52.34
CA ASP A 75 14.92 -42.22 -51.87
C ASP A 75 15.24 -41.27 -50.69
N GLN A 76 16.23 -41.66 -49.88
CA GLN A 76 16.79 -40.97 -48.69
C GLN A 76 16.16 -41.26 -47.32
N GLY A 77 16.42 -42.44 -46.77
CA GLY A 77 16.93 -42.68 -45.39
C GLY A 77 16.30 -42.02 -44.15
N LYS A 78 15.21 -41.27 -44.25
CA LYS A 78 14.48 -40.67 -43.12
C LYS A 78 13.22 -41.50 -42.89
N ILE A 79 13.17 -42.19 -41.76
CA ILE A 79 11.97 -42.88 -41.27
C ILE A 79 10.86 -41.82 -41.14
N LYS A 80 9.91 -41.79 -42.08
CA LYS A 80 8.71 -40.95 -41.99
C LYS A 80 7.73 -41.64 -41.04
N HIS A 81 7.29 -40.92 -40.01
CA HIS A 81 6.31 -41.43 -39.05
C HIS A 81 4.91 -41.48 -39.67
N ASN A 82 4.23 -42.62 -39.50
CA ASN A 82 2.96 -42.95 -40.11
C ASN A 82 1.79 -42.16 -39.45
N HIS A 83 1.14 -41.23 -40.16
CA HIS A 83 0.03 -40.43 -39.62
C HIS A 83 -1.30 -41.20 -39.59
N GLY A 84 -1.50 -42.16 -40.50
CA GLY A 84 -2.66 -43.07 -40.53
C GLY A 84 -4.03 -42.38 -40.57
N GLY A 85 -4.16 -41.27 -41.31
CA GLY A 85 -5.43 -40.57 -41.55
C GLY A 85 -6.40 -41.35 -42.45
N CYS A 86 -7.61 -40.83 -42.67
CA CYS A 86 -8.65 -41.48 -43.49
C CYS A 86 -8.90 -40.83 -44.87
N GLY A 87 -8.16 -39.79 -45.26
CA GLY A 87 -8.20 -39.19 -46.60
C GLY A 87 -9.36 -38.24 -46.85
N GLN A 88 -10.38 -38.29 -45.98
CA GLN A 88 -11.61 -37.54 -46.17
C GLN A 88 -11.46 -36.05 -45.91
N ARG A 89 -12.16 -35.25 -46.71
CA ARG A 89 -12.27 -33.79 -46.54
C ARG A 89 -12.99 -33.44 -45.24
N GLN A 90 -12.48 -32.42 -44.58
CA GLN A 90 -12.94 -31.97 -43.27
C GLN A 90 -13.91 -30.82 -43.42
N PRO A 91 -15.05 -30.83 -42.70
CA PRO A 91 -15.98 -29.72 -42.72
C PRO A 91 -15.41 -28.51 -41.97
N THR A 92 -15.88 -27.33 -42.34
CA THR A 92 -15.64 -26.12 -41.54
C THR A 92 -16.80 -25.92 -40.58
N PHE A 93 -16.50 -25.84 -39.27
CA PHE A 93 -17.50 -25.69 -38.22
C PHE A 93 -17.85 -24.22 -37.97
N ARG A 94 -19.14 -23.92 -37.92
CA ARG A 94 -19.68 -22.60 -37.54
C ARG A 94 -20.59 -22.76 -36.34
N LEU A 95 -20.59 -21.73 -35.49
CA LEU A 95 -21.44 -21.69 -34.31
C LEU A 95 -22.53 -20.65 -34.53
N LYS A 96 -23.80 -21.06 -34.41
CA LYS A 96 -24.98 -20.18 -34.54
C LYS A 96 -25.80 -20.31 -33.25
N GLY A 97 -25.64 -19.36 -32.32
CA GLY A 97 -26.31 -19.42 -31.02
C GLY A 97 -25.93 -20.67 -30.22
N LEU A 98 -26.86 -21.60 -30.04
CA LEU A 98 -26.67 -22.89 -29.35
C LEU A 98 -26.38 -24.07 -30.28
N THR A 99 -26.51 -23.89 -31.60
CA THR A 99 -26.30 -24.96 -32.57
C THR A 99 -24.93 -24.84 -33.26
N LEU A 100 -24.33 -25.99 -33.56
CA LEU A 100 -23.10 -26.13 -34.33
C LEU A 100 -23.47 -26.60 -35.73
N SER A 101 -22.93 -25.99 -36.77
CA SER A 101 -23.14 -26.42 -38.16
C SER A 101 -21.81 -26.74 -38.84
N ALA A 102 -21.77 -27.82 -39.63
CA ALA A 102 -20.65 -28.23 -40.47
C ALA A 102 -20.96 -27.93 -41.93
N SER A 103 -20.14 -27.10 -42.59
CA SER A 103 -20.23 -26.89 -44.03
C SER A 103 -19.12 -27.65 -44.76
N PHE A 104 -19.51 -28.53 -45.68
CA PHE A 104 -18.61 -29.21 -46.61
C PHE A 104 -18.51 -28.38 -47.89
N LYS A 105 -17.29 -28.12 -48.36
CA LYS A 105 -17.08 -27.43 -49.65
C LYS A 105 -17.29 -28.39 -50.81
N ALA A 106 -17.75 -27.86 -51.94
CA ALA A 106 -17.93 -28.62 -53.16
C ALA A 106 -16.64 -29.30 -53.62
N SER A 107 -16.74 -30.54 -54.11
CA SER A 107 -15.67 -31.34 -54.69
C SER A 107 -16.16 -32.04 -55.95
N SER A 108 -15.25 -32.36 -56.87
CA SER A 108 -15.48 -33.32 -57.94
C SER A 108 -14.96 -34.68 -57.48
N ASP A 109 -15.77 -35.73 -57.59
CA ASP A 109 -15.31 -37.11 -57.39
C ASP A 109 -14.44 -37.58 -58.58
N GLU A 110 -13.75 -38.72 -58.42
CA GLU A 110 -12.88 -39.32 -59.45
C GLU A 110 -13.64 -39.65 -60.75
N ASP A 111 -14.96 -39.84 -60.68
CA ASP A 111 -15.88 -40.07 -61.81
C ASP A 111 -16.44 -38.77 -62.45
N GLY A 112 -16.02 -37.59 -61.97
CA GLY A 112 -16.42 -36.29 -62.54
C GLY A 112 -17.79 -35.75 -62.08
N GLU A 113 -18.49 -36.42 -61.15
CA GLU A 113 -19.70 -35.88 -60.52
C GLU A 113 -19.37 -34.72 -59.55
N LYS A 114 -20.10 -33.61 -59.67
CA LYS A 114 -19.98 -32.45 -58.78
C LYS A 114 -20.76 -32.69 -57.49
N ILE A 115 -20.07 -32.90 -56.38
CA ILE A 115 -20.65 -32.85 -55.04
C ILE A 115 -20.90 -31.38 -54.67
N GLU A 116 -22.16 -30.99 -54.50
CA GLU A 116 -22.54 -29.66 -54.07
C GLU A 116 -22.16 -29.36 -52.60
N ALA A 117 -21.98 -28.07 -52.30
CA ALA A 117 -21.64 -27.62 -50.95
C ALA A 117 -22.84 -27.81 -50.00
N ARG A 118 -22.76 -28.78 -49.08
CA ARG A 118 -23.79 -29.06 -48.08
C ARG A 118 -23.44 -28.48 -46.71
N THR A 119 -24.40 -27.83 -46.06
CA THR A 119 -24.29 -27.41 -44.65
C THR A 119 -25.25 -28.23 -43.80
N ILE A 120 -24.71 -28.88 -42.77
CA ILE A 120 -25.46 -29.79 -41.89
C ILE A 120 -25.38 -29.27 -40.46
N ASP A 121 -26.51 -29.21 -39.76
CA ASP A 121 -26.52 -28.92 -38.32
C ASP A 121 -26.14 -30.18 -37.53
N ILE A 122 -25.23 -30.00 -36.58
CA ILE A 122 -24.61 -31.07 -35.79
C ILE A 122 -25.36 -31.18 -34.46
N SER A 123 -26.15 -32.25 -34.34
CA SER A 123 -26.72 -32.65 -33.05
C SER A 123 -25.63 -33.05 -32.07
N ALA A 124 -25.91 -32.88 -30.77
CA ALA A 124 -24.94 -33.22 -29.73
C ALA A 124 -24.56 -34.70 -29.73
N SER A 125 -25.47 -35.60 -30.13
CA SER A 125 -25.18 -37.03 -30.30
C SER A 125 -24.06 -37.28 -31.33
N LYS A 126 -24.14 -36.64 -32.50
CA LYS A 126 -23.12 -36.80 -33.55
C LYS A 126 -21.76 -36.27 -33.10
N ALA A 127 -21.73 -35.15 -32.38
CA ALA A 127 -20.49 -34.63 -31.80
C ALA A 127 -19.93 -35.60 -30.75
N LEU A 128 -20.78 -36.20 -29.90
CA LEU A 128 -20.38 -37.16 -28.89
C LEU A 128 -19.72 -38.41 -29.48
N GLU A 129 -20.28 -38.97 -30.56
CA GLU A 129 -19.71 -40.13 -31.26
C GLU A 129 -18.28 -39.89 -31.75
N VAL A 130 -17.99 -38.68 -32.23
CA VAL A 130 -16.64 -38.30 -32.66
C VAL A 130 -15.71 -38.12 -31.45
N LEU A 131 -16.18 -37.48 -30.38
CA LEU A 131 -15.34 -37.21 -29.21
C LEU A 131 -14.97 -38.50 -28.45
N ILE A 132 -15.87 -39.49 -28.37
CA ILE A 132 -15.60 -40.78 -27.70
C ILE A 132 -14.48 -41.56 -28.42
N LYS A 133 -14.38 -41.45 -29.75
CA LYS A 133 -13.38 -42.14 -30.56
C LYS A 133 -11.95 -41.57 -30.41
N ILE A 134 -11.78 -40.44 -29.72
CA ILE A 134 -10.45 -39.84 -29.48
C ILE A 134 -9.68 -40.72 -28.47
N SER A 135 -8.51 -41.21 -28.87
CA SER A 135 -7.64 -41.99 -27.99
C SER A 135 -7.01 -41.13 -26.89
N ASP A 136 -6.59 -41.76 -25.79
CA ASP A 136 -5.97 -41.05 -24.67
C ASP A 136 -4.62 -40.40 -25.04
N GLU A 137 -3.87 -41.02 -25.96
CA GLU A 137 -2.64 -40.45 -26.50
C GLU A 137 -2.90 -39.15 -27.28
N GLU A 138 -3.92 -39.14 -28.14
CA GLU A 138 -4.33 -37.96 -28.89
C GLU A 138 -4.87 -36.88 -27.94
N CYS A 139 -5.59 -37.27 -26.89
CA CYS A 139 -6.04 -36.36 -25.84
C CYS A 139 -4.86 -35.62 -25.18
N LEU A 140 -3.79 -36.33 -24.82
CA LEU A 140 -2.56 -35.76 -24.25
C LEU A 140 -1.79 -34.89 -25.26
N LYS A 141 -1.70 -35.32 -26.52
CA LYS A 141 -1.09 -34.52 -27.61
C LYS A 141 -1.85 -33.23 -27.85
N MET A 142 -3.17 -33.22 -27.67
CA MET A 142 -3.99 -32.01 -27.78
C MET A 142 -3.83 -31.06 -26.58
N GLY A 143 -3.30 -31.54 -25.45
CA GLY A 143 -3.22 -30.78 -24.20
C GLY A 143 -4.47 -30.90 -23.32
N LEU A 144 -5.20 -32.02 -23.43
CA LEU A 144 -6.28 -32.41 -22.54
C LEU A 144 -5.85 -33.58 -21.65
N SER A 145 -6.49 -33.77 -20.49
CA SER A 145 -6.15 -34.83 -19.55
C SER A 145 -7.12 -36.00 -19.71
N PRO A 146 -6.64 -37.23 -20.02
CA PRO A 146 -7.53 -38.38 -20.16
C PRO A 146 -8.16 -38.83 -18.84
N ILE A 147 -7.54 -38.49 -17.70
CA ILE A 147 -8.05 -38.88 -16.37
C ILE A 147 -9.11 -37.90 -15.88
N TRP A 148 -8.89 -36.59 -16.05
CA TRP A 148 -9.70 -35.56 -15.39
C TRP A 148 -10.60 -34.77 -16.34
N ALA A 149 -10.33 -34.78 -17.65
CA ALA A 149 -11.00 -33.90 -18.60
C ALA A 149 -11.07 -34.53 -20.01
N ARG A 150 -11.68 -35.72 -20.14
CA ARG A 150 -11.88 -36.32 -21.47
C ARG A 150 -12.83 -35.45 -22.32
N PRO A 151 -12.60 -35.35 -23.64
CA PRO A 151 -13.36 -34.46 -24.51
C PRO A 151 -14.87 -34.71 -24.52
N GLU A 152 -15.30 -35.96 -24.44
CA GLU A 152 -16.71 -36.36 -24.47
C GLU A 152 -17.49 -35.86 -23.24
N TRP A 153 -16.84 -35.66 -22.08
CA TRP A 153 -17.49 -35.16 -20.87
C TRP A 153 -17.92 -33.70 -20.97
N MET A 154 -17.49 -32.99 -22.03
CA MET A 154 -18.02 -31.65 -22.33
C MET A 154 -19.48 -31.67 -22.81
N ILE A 155 -19.99 -32.83 -23.24
CA ILE A 155 -21.38 -33.04 -23.62
C ILE A 155 -22.10 -33.73 -22.46
N LEU A 156 -23.25 -33.18 -22.06
CA LEU A 156 -24.02 -33.68 -20.94
C LEU A 156 -24.96 -34.80 -21.41
N THR A 157 -24.72 -36.01 -20.92
CA THR A 157 -25.68 -37.14 -21.00
C THR A 157 -26.48 -37.26 -19.70
N VAL A 158 -25.82 -36.99 -18.57
CA VAL A 158 -26.40 -37.02 -17.24
C VAL A 158 -26.16 -35.68 -16.55
N LEU A 159 -27.24 -35.03 -16.09
CA LEU A 159 -27.17 -33.78 -15.33
C LEU A 159 -27.19 -34.06 -13.82
N PRO A 160 -26.17 -33.61 -13.06
CA PRO A 160 -26.22 -33.68 -11.61
C PRO A 160 -27.26 -32.69 -11.06
N VAL A 161 -28.12 -33.16 -10.14
CA VAL A 161 -29.11 -32.31 -9.47
C VAL A 161 -28.55 -31.87 -8.12
N PRO A 162 -28.37 -30.56 -7.88
CA PRO A 162 -27.84 -30.09 -6.60
C PRO A 162 -28.84 -30.35 -5.45
N PRO A 163 -28.34 -30.64 -4.23
CA PRO A 163 -29.19 -30.90 -3.07
C PRO A 163 -29.89 -29.63 -2.58
N MET A 164 -30.89 -29.79 -1.69
CA MET A 164 -31.67 -28.67 -1.13
C MET A 164 -30.81 -27.59 -0.46
N ALA A 165 -29.63 -27.93 0.07
CA ALA A 165 -28.69 -26.96 0.64
C ALA A 165 -28.21 -25.89 -0.36
N VAL A 166 -28.17 -26.21 -1.66
CA VAL A 166 -27.79 -25.28 -2.74
C VAL A 166 -28.99 -24.51 -3.29
N ARG A 167 -30.19 -25.10 -3.18
CA ARG A 167 -31.46 -24.59 -3.70
C ARG A 167 -32.53 -24.62 -2.59
N PRO A 168 -32.40 -23.76 -1.56
CA PRO A 168 -33.24 -23.81 -0.38
C PRO A 168 -34.69 -23.44 -0.72
N SER A 169 -35.65 -24.19 -0.17
CA SER A 169 -37.06 -23.84 -0.21
C SER A 169 -37.37 -22.90 0.95
N ILE A 170 -38.03 -21.78 0.68
CA ILE A 170 -38.52 -20.87 1.71
C ILE A 170 -39.98 -21.25 1.97
N SER A 171 -40.27 -21.74 3.17
CA SER A 171 -41.65 -21.89 3.62
C SER A 171 -42.11 -20.55 4.20
N MET A 172 -43.22 -20.01 3.69
CA MET A 172 -43.95 -18.96 4.40
C MET A 172 -45.00 -19.66 5.25
N ASP A 173 -45.04 -19.36 6.55
CA ASP A 173 -45.95 -20.00 7.50
C ASP A 173 -47.40 -20.01 6.97
N GLY A 174 -47.92 -21.22 6.73
CA GLY A 174 -49.34 -21.47 6.47
C GLY A 174 -49.90 -21.26 5.06
N MET A 175 -49.25 -20.51 4.15
CA MET A 175 -49.89 -20.12 2.86
C MET A 175 -49.14 -20.52 1.57
N GLY A 176 -47.91 -21.05 1.63
CA GLY A 176 -47.26 -21.60 0.43
C GLY A 176 -45.75 -21.83 0.55
N ARG A 177 -45.20 -22.63 -0.37
CA ARG A 177 -43.76 -22.83 -0.52
C ARG A 177 -43.22 -21.96 -1.66
N GLY A 178 -42.28 -21.08 -1.33
CA GLY A 178 -41.45 -20.37 -2.31
C GLY A 178 -40.22 -21.21 -2.63
N GLU A 179 -40.22 -21.86 -3.78
CA GLU A 179 -39.07 -22.66 -4.23
C GLU A 179 -37.98 -21.78 -4.86
N ASP A 180 -36.73 -22.24 -4.78
CA ASP A 180 -35.61 -21.54 -5.39
C ASP A 180 -35.70 -21.51 -6.93
N ASP A 181 -35.18 -20.45 -7.53
CA ASP A 181 -35.06 -20.24 -8.98
C ASP A 181 -34.48 -21.46 -9.73
N LEU A 182 -33.49 -22.16 -9.15
CA LEU A 182 -32.92 -23.37 -9.75
C LEU A 182 -33.89 -24.54 -9.73
N THR A 183 -34.71 -24.67 -8.67
CA THR A 183 -35.72 -25.73 -8.57
C THR A 183 -36.78 -25.57 -9.66
N HIS A 184 -37.25 -24.34 -9.90
CA HIS A 184 -38.17 -24.05 -10.99
C HIS A 184 -37.59 -24.44 -12.36
N LYS A 185 -36.34 -24.06 -12.63
CA LYS A 185 -35.71 -24.38 -13.91
C LYS A 185 -35.42 -25.87 -14.07
N LEU A 186 -35.08 -26.58 -13.00
CA LEU A 186 -34.91 -28.04 -13.01
C LEU A 186 -36.23 -28.76 -13.31
N SER A 187 -37.35 -28.28 -12.76
CA SER A 187 -38.69 -28.79 -13.11
C SER A 187 -38.95 -28.64 -14.61
N ASP A 188 -38.63 -27.48 -15.21
CA ASP A 188 -38.82 -27.27 -16.64
C ASP A 188 -37.91 -28.18 -17.49
N ILE A 189 -36.67 -28.42 -17.05
CA ILE A 189 -35.75 -29.36 -17.70
C ILE A 189 -36.35 -30.78 -17.69
N ILE A 190 -36.88 -31.24 -16.55
CA ILE A 190 -37.50 -32.57 -16.43
C ILE A 190 -38.72 -32.68 -17.35
N LYS A 191 -39.57 -31.64 -17.41
CA LYS A 191 -40.74 -31.61 -18.30
C LYS A 191 -40.33 -31.69 -19.77
N ALA A 192 -39.37 -30.86 -20.20
CA ALA A 192 -38.87 -30.88 -21.57
C ALA A 192 -38.25 -32.24 -21.93
N ASN A 193 -37.47 -32.83 -21.02
CA ASN A 193 -36.83 -34.12 -21.22
C ASN A 193 -37.84 -35.28 -21.32
N THR A 194 -38.86 -35.26 -20.46
CA THR A 194 -39.92 -36.28 -20.46
C THR A 194 -40.76 -36.20 -21.74
N ASN A 195 -41.08 -34.99 -22.19
CA ASN A 195 -41.80 -34.77 -23.44
C ASN A 195 -40.98 -35.23 -24.66
N LEU A 196 -39.68 -34.91 -24.70
CA LEU A 196 -38.78 -35.39 -25.76
C LEU A 196 -38.75 -36.92 -25.80
N LYS A 197 -38.61 -37.58 -24.65
CA LYS A 197 -38.60 -39.06 -24.53
C LYS A 197 -39.90 -39.69 -25.03
N LYS A 198 -41.06 -39.11 -24.71
CA LYS A 198 -42.37 -39.62 -25.17
C LYS A 198 -42.49 -39.56 -26.69
N HIS A 199 -42.22 -38.41 -27.29
CA HIS A 199 -42.33 -38.24 -28.74
C HIS A 199 -41.30 -39.06 -29.54
N GLU A 200 -40.15 -39.37 -28.94
CA GLU A 200 -39.17 -40.27 -29.54
C GLU A 200 -39.66 -41.73 -29.54
N VAL A 201 -40.31 -42.17 -28.45
CA VAL A 201 -40.92 -43.51 -28.36
C VAL A 201 -42.15 -43.64 -29.27
N ASP A 202 -42.96 -42.59 -29.36
CA ASP A 202 -44.18 -42.57 -30.19
C ASP A 202 -43.89 -42.44 -31.70
N GLY A 203 -42.62 -42.33 -32.11
CA GLY A 203 -42.23 -42.26 -33.52
C GLY A 203 -42.55 -40.93 -34.21
N ALA A 204 -42.46 -39.80 -33.49
CA ALA A 204 -42.76 -38.48 -34.03
C ALA A 204 -41.82 -38.08 -35.20
N PRO A 205 -42.29 -37.22 -36.12
CA PRO A 205 -41.45 -36.68 -37.20
C PRO A 205 -40.14 -36.04 -36.71
N SER A 206 -39.05 -36.23 -37.46
CA SER A 206 -37.70 -35.80 -37.10
C SER A 206 -37.57 -34.29 -36.83
N HIS A 207 -38.34 -33.45 -37.53
CA HIS A 207 -38.37 -32.01 -37.30
C HIS A 207 -38.88 -31.64 -35.90
N ILE A 208 -39.94 -32.31 -35.41
CA ILE A 208 -40.54 -32.07 -34.09
C ILE A 208 -39.57 -32.49 -32.99
N ILE A 209 -38.89 -33.63 -33.17
CA ILE A 209 -37.86 -34.09 -32.24
C ILE A 209 -36.72 -33.07 -32.15
N ALA A 210 -36.29 -32.50 -33.28
CA ALA A 210 -35.24 -31.48 -33.31
C ALA A 210 -35.65 -30.17 -32.59
N GLU A 211 -36.91 -29.75 -32.69
CA GLU A 211 -37.42 -28.60 -31.95
C GLU A 211 -37.44 -28.84 -30.42
N LEU A 212 -37.90 -30.02 -30.00
CA LEU A 212 -37.91 -30.42 -28.58
C LEU A 212 -36.48 -30.58 -28.02
N GLU A 213 -35.53 -31.08 -28.84
CA GLU A 213 -34.11 -31.15 -28.50
C GLU A 213 -33.53 -29.74 -28.30
N ASN A 214 -33.83 -28.81 -29.20
CA ASN A 214 -33.43 -27.40 -29.08
C ASN A 214 -34.03 -26.72 -27.83
N LEU A 215 -35.28 -27.04 -27.49
CA LEU A 215 -35.92 -26.54 -26.28
C LEU A 215 -35.21 -27.06 -25.02
N LEU A 216 -34.92 -28.37 -24.95
CA LEU A 216 -34.16 -28.96 -23.85
C LEU A 216 -32.77 -28.31 -23.73
N GLN A 217 -32.07 -28.13 -24.86
CA GLN A 217 -30.78 -27.45 -24.95
C GLN A 217 -30.85 -26.00 -24.43
N TRP A 218 -31.92 -25.28 -24.73
CA TRP A 218 -32.15 -23.93 -24.21
C TRP A 218 -32.37 -23.92 -22.69
N HIS A 219 -33.19 -24.84 -22.16
CA HIS A 219 -33.43 -24.94 -20.71
C HIS A 219 -32.16 -25.27 -19.93
N VAL A 220 -31.35 -26.22 -20.41
CA VAL A 220 -30.07 -26.58 -19.80
C VAL A 220 -29.05 -25.43 -19.91
N CYS A 221 -29.00 -24.74 -21.06
CA CYS A 221 -28.14 -23.57 -21.22
C CYS A 221 -28.49 -22.46 -20.23
N THR A 222 -29.76 -22.08 -20.15
CA THR A 222 -30.22 -20.97 -19.29
C THR A 222 -30.16 -21.31 -17.80
N TYR A 223 -30.22 -22.60 -17.43
CA TYR A 223 -29.94 -23.08 -16.08
C TYR A 223 -28.49 -22.80 -15.64
N MET A 224 -27.52 -23.06 -16.52
CA MET A 224 -26.11 -22.82 -16.25
C MET A 224 -25.74 -21.33 -16.41
N ASN A 225 -26.18 -20.70 -17.50
CA ASN A 225 -25.91 -19.31 -17.85
C ASN A 225 -27.07 -18.66 -18.62
N ASN A 226 -27.84 -17.83 -17.91
CA ASN A 226 -29.00 -17.12 -18.47
C ASN A 226 -28.63 -15.84 -19.25
N GLU A 227 -27.40 -15.33 -19.11
CA GLU A 227 -26.94 -14.07 -19.73
C GLU A 227 -26.21 -14.30 -21.07
N THR A 228 -26.51 -15.39 -21.77
CA THR A 228 -25.83 -15.71 -23.03
C THR A 228 -26.34 -14.81 -24.16
N ALA A 229 -25.44 -14.10 -24.84
CA ALA A 229 -25.79 -13.17 -25.92
C ALA A 229 -26.46 -13.90 -27.10
N GLY A 230 -27.53 -13.29 -27.65
CA GLY A 230 -28.26 -13.83 -28.81
C GLY A 230 -29.27 -14.94 -28.48
N ILE A 231 -29.52 -15.21 -27.19
CA ILE A 231 -30.49 -16.21 -26.72
C ILE A 231 -31.52 -15.50 -25.83
N PRO A 232 -32.83 -15.78 -25.98
CA PRO A 232 -33.84 -15.21 -25.10
C PRO A 232 -33.62 -15.65 -23.65
N GLN A 233 -33.70 -14.71 -22.72
CA GLN A 233 -33.51 -14.97 -21.30
C GLN A 233 -34.70 -15.74 -20.72
N ALA A 234 -34.43 -16.74 -19.90
CA ALA A 234 -35.46 -17.41 -19.13
C ALA A 234 -35.89 -16.51 -17.95
N SER A 235 -37.17 -16.14 -17.93
CA SER A 235 -37.78 -15.35 -16.87
C SER A 235 -38.77 -16.18 -16.06
N GLN A 236 -39.02 -15.74 -14.82
CA GLN A 236 -40.16 -16.20 -14.05
C GLN A 236 -41.47 -15.65 -14.62
N LYS A 237 -42.61 -16.14 -14.12
CA LYS A 237 -43.94 -15.61 -14.44
C LYS A 237 -44.08 -14.09 -14.22
N SER A 238 -43.27 -13.52 -13.33
CA SER A 238 -43.21 -12.08 -13.04
C SER A 238 -42.39 -11.27 -14.04
N GLY A 239 -41.76 -11.88 -15.05
CA GLY A 239 -40.85 -11.22 -15.98
C GLY A 239 -39.41 -11.05 -15.46
N ARG A 240 -39.16 -11.32 -14.17
CA ARG A 240 -37.81 -11.30 -13.59
C ARG A 240 -36.94 -12.42 -14.18
N PRO A 241 -35.71 -12.14 -14.67
CA PRO A 241 -34.78 -13.18 -15.11
C PRO A 241 -34.43 -14.16 -13.97
N ILE A 242 -34.40 -15.46 -14.29
CA ILE A 242 -34.02 -16.51 -13.33
C ILE A 242 -32.52 -16.41 -13.02
N LYS A 243 -32.15 -16.50 -11.73
CA LYS A 243 -30.75 -16.54 -11.28
C LYS A 243 -30.09 -17.89 -11.55
N SER A 244 -29.41 -17.98 -12.70
CA SER A 244 -28.56 -19.12 -13.08
C SER A 244 -27.38 -19.36 -12.14
N ILE A 245 -26.76 -20.55 -12.23
CA ILE A 245 -25.59 -20.92 -11.40
C ILE A 245 -24.43 -19.94 -11.62
N ARG A 246 -24.11 -19.58 -12.86
CA ARG A 246 -23.03 -18.63 -13.17
C ARG A 246 -23.27 -17.25 -12.55
N ALA A 247 -24.51 -16.76 -12.59
CA ALA A 247 -24.88 -15.46 -12.01
C ALA A 247 -24.71 -15.45 -10.48
N ARG A 248 -24.90 -16.60 -9.80
CA ARG A 248 -24.66 -16.73 -8.35
C ARG A 248 -23.18 -16.65 -7.98
N LEU A 249 -22.29 -17.07 -8.88
CA LEU A 249 -20.84 -17.09 -8.64
C LEU A 249 -20.15 -15.76 -8.99
N LYS A 250 -20.57 -15.14 -10.10
CA LYS A 250 -19.98 -13.90 -10.63
C LYS A 250 -20.52 -12.65 -9.91
N GLY A 251 -19.74 -11.57 -9.94
CA GLY A 251 -20.18 -10.23 -9.52
C GLY A 251 -19.63 -9.81 -8.16
N LYS A 252 -20.03 -8.62 -7.70
CA LYS A 252 -19.63 -8.09 -6.38
C LYS A 252 -20.33 -8.82 -5.23
N GLU A 253 -21.62 -9.09 -5.41
CA GLU A 253 -22.46 -9.85 -4.46
C GLU A 253 -22.49 -11.35 -4.76
N GLY A 254 -21.77 -11.79 -5.80
CA GLY A 254 -21.62 -13.21 -6.10
C GLY A 254 -20.82 -13.94 -5.03
N ARG A 255 -21.01 -15.25 -4.90
CA ARG A 255 -20.42 -16.08 -3.83
C ARG A 255 -18.90 -15.93 -3.70
N LEU A 256 -18.17 -15.86 -4.81
CA LEU A 256 -16.70 -15.76 -4.78
C LEU A 256 -16.24 -14.47 -4.07
N ARG A 257 -16.87 -13.33 -4.38
CA ARG A 257 -16.45 -12.04 -3.81
C ARG A 257 -17.19 -11.69 -2.52
N GLY A 258 -18.50 -11.90 -2.48
CA GLY A 258 -19.37 -11.46 -1.37
C GLY A 258 -19.55 -12.47 -0.25
N ASN A 259 -19.03 -13.70 -0.37
CA ASN A 259 -19.12 -14.70 0.70
C ASN A 259 -17.77 -15.33 1.06
N LEU A 260 -16.88 -15.54 0.08
CA LEU A 260 -15.55 -16.11 0.32
C LEU A 260 -14.50 -15.03 0.60
N MET A 261 -14.39 -14.02 -0.26
CA MET A 261 -13.37 -12.96 -0.08
C MET A 261 -13.77 -11.88 0.94
N GLY A 262 -15.07 -11.63 1.11
CA GLY A 262 -15.56 -10.67 2.09
C GLY A 262 -16.90 -11.15 2.61
N LYS A 263 -16.99 -11.44 3.91
CA LYS A 263 -18.21 -11.93 4.58
C LYS A 263 -18.55 -10.98 5.73
N ARG A 264 -19.83 -10.93 6.11
CA ARG A 264 -20.21 -10.39 7.41
C ARG A 264 -19.64 -11.30 8.51
N VAL A 265 -19.08 -10.67 9.54
CA VAL A 265 -18.39 -11.36 10.63
C VAL A 265 -19.07 -11.06 11.96
N ASP A 266 -19.13 -12.08 12.81
CA ASP A 266 -19.58 -11.94 14.20
C ASP A 266 -18.47 -11.30 15.06
N PHE A 267 -18.79 -11.01 16.33
CA PHE A 267 -17.84 -10.42 17.31
C PHE A 267 -17.21 -9.11 16.83
N SER A 268 -18.01 -8.30 16.16
CA SER A 268 -17.63 -6.97 15.68
C SER A 268 -18.65 -5.92 16.08
N ALA A 269 -18.19 -4.68 16.19
CA ALA A 269 -19.03 -3.52 16.48
C ALA A 269 -18.61 -2.32 15.62
N ARG A 270 -19.52 -1.36 15.44
CA ARG A 270 -19.30 -0.14 14.69
C ARG A 270 -20.02 1.01 15.38
N THR A 271 -19.34 2.14 15.54
CA THR A 271 -19.93 3.39 16.02
C THR A 271 -19.09 4.58 15.56
N VAL A 272 -19.59 5.79 15.78
CA VAL A 272 -18.91 7.06 15.49
C VAL A 272 -17.66 7.19 16.35
N ILE A 273 -16.61 7.79 15.78
CA ILE A 273 -15.35 8.06 16.49
C ILE A 273 -15.27 9.47 17.06
N THR A 274 -14.47 9.65 18.11
CA THR A 274 -14.18 10.93 18.76
C THR A 274 -12.72 10.97 19.20
N GLY A 275 -12.09 12.14 19.15
CA GLY A 275 -10.72 12.31 19.65
C GLY A 275 -10.67 12.40 21.17
N ASP A 276 -9.72 11.73 21.79
CA ASP A 276 -9.45 11.85 23.23
C ASP A 276 -7.94 11.95 23.48
N PRO A 277 -7.43 13.11 23.95
CA PRO A 277 -6.00 13.33 24.16
C PRO A 277 -5.45 12.62 25.40
N ASN A 278 -6.30 12.10 26.29
CA ASN A 278 -5.89 11.44 27.52
C ASN A 278 -5.72 9.91 27.36
N LEU A 279 -6.07 9.38 26.19
CA LEU A 279 -5.83 7.98 25.86
C LEU A 279 -4.41 7.80 25.33
N SER A 280 -3.79 6.67 25.67
CA SER A 280 -2.55 6.30 25.01
C SER A 280 -2.77 6.00 23.53
N ILE A 281 -1.73 6.12 22.70
CA ILE A 281 -1.84 5.89 21.26
C ILE A 281 -2.35 4.48 20.92
N ASP A 282 -2.04 3.49 21.76
CA ASP A 282 -2.43 2.11 21.54
C ASP A 282 -3.74 1.74 22.22
N GLN A 283 -4.44 2.71 22.83
CA GLN A 283 -5.72 2.51 23.50
C GLN A 283 -6.88 3.00 22.65
N VAL A 284 -7.99 2.26 22.72
CA VAL A 284 -9.27 2.66 22.15
C VAL A 284 -10.35 2.66 23.24
N GLY A 285 -11.06 3.78 23.34
CA GLY A 285 -12.22 3.94 24.19
C GLY A 285 -13.40 3.13 23.66
N VAL A 286 -13.82 2.11 24.39
CA VAL A 286 -14.98 1.28 24.03
C VAL A 286 -16.17 1.59 24.94
N PRO A 287 -17.34 1.95 24.38
CA PRO A 287 -18.58 2.10 25.12
C PRO A 287 -18.95 0.89 25.97
N ARG A 288 -19.43 1.13 27.20
CA ARG A 288 -19.97 0.06 28.08
C ARG A 288 -21.07 -0.77 27.42
N SER A 289 -21.88 -0.19 26.54
CA SER A 289 -22.92 -0.91 25.79
C SER A 289 -22.34 -1.96 24.83
N ILE A 290 -21.24 -1.61 24.16
CA ILE A 290 -20.52 -2.50 23.25
C ILE A 290 -19.75 -3.56 24.04
N ALA A 291 -19.04 -3.16 25.10
CA ALA A 291 -18.25 -4.07 25.94
C ALA A 291 -19.09 -5.17 26.60
N ARG A 292 -20.34 -4.85 27.01
CA ARG A 292 -21.29 -5.86 27.51
C ARG A 292 -21.80 -6.79 26.42
N ASN A 293 -21.80 -6.36 25.16
CA ASN A 293 -22.35 -7.18 24.08
C ASN A 293 -21.30 -8.14 23.51
N LEU A 294 -20.10 -7.64 23.27
CA LEU A 294 -18.97 -8.42 22.75
C LEU A 294 -18.38 -9.29 23.85
N THR A 295 -17.96 -10.50 23.47
CA THR A 295 -17.44 -11.48 24.42
C THR A 295 -16.12 -12.09 23.94
N PHE A 296 -15.34 -12.56 24.91
CA PHE A 296 -14.13 -13.33 24.71
C PHE A 296 -14.28 -14.69 25.42
N PRO A 297 -14.10 -15.82 24.72
CA PRO A 297 -14.21 -17.14 25.32
C PRO A 297 -12.93 -17.48 26.07
N GLU A 298 -12.94 -17.32 27.39
CA GLU A 298 -11.81 -17.64 28.24
C GLU A 298 -11.95 -19.06 28.82
N THR A 299 -10.88 -19.85 28.74
CA THR A 299 -10.88 -21.20 29.33
C THR A 299 -10.61 -21.09 30.82
N VAL A 300 -11.39 -21.82 31.63
CA VAL A 300 -11.25 -21.86 33.08
C VAL A 300 -9.98 -22.64 33.43
N THR A 301 -9.09 -21.95 34.13
CA THR A 301 -7.81 -22.43 34.64
C THR A 301 -7.73 -22.15 36.14
N PRO A 302 -6.75 -22.73 36.86
CA PRO A 302 -6.56 -22.41 38.27
C PRO A 302 -6.34 -20.92 38.54
N TYR A 303 -5.75 -20.18 37.60
CA TYR A 303 -5.41 -18.76 37.77
C TYR A 303 -6.60 -17.81 37.68
N ASN A 304 -7.63 -18.16 36.90
CA ASN A 304 -8.76 -17.27 36.59
C ASN A 304 -10.09 -17.77 37.15
N LEU A 305 -10.12 -18.90 37.86
CA LEU A 305 -11.35 -19.52 38.38
C LEU A 305 -12.17 -18.54 39.23
N GLU A 306 -11.54 -17.85 40.18
CA GLU A 306 -12.20 -16.90 41.07
C GLU A 306 -12.76 -15.71 40.29
N MET A 307 -11.95 -15.14 39.40
CA MET A 307 -12.33 -14.00 38.54
C MET A 307 -13.51 -14.36 37.65
N LEU A 308 -13.47 -15.51 36.97
CA LEU A 308 -14.53 -15.96 36.07
C LEU A 308 -15.79 -16.35 36.84
N SER A 309 -15.66 -16.96 38.02
CA SER A 309 -16.81 -17.26 38.88
C SER A 309 -17.54 -15.97 39.27
N GLN A 310 -16.81 -14.92 39.63
CA GLN A 310 -17.40 -13.61 39.92
C GLN A 310 -18.10 -13.00 38.69
N MET A 311 -17.51 -13.09 37.50
CA MET A 311 -18.14 -12.59 36.27
C MET A 311 -19.42 -13.36 35.91
N VAL A 312 -19.45 -14.68 36.15
CA VAL A 312 -20.65 -15.51 35.96
C VAL A 312 -21.75 -15.15 36.96
N ARG A 313 -21.38 -14.86 38.22
CA ARG A 313 -22.32 -14.36 39.25
C ARG A 313 -22.90 -12.98 38.89
N ASN A 314 -22.07 -12.07 38.39
CA ASN A 314 -22.51 -10.74 37.92
C ASN A 314 -23.46 -10.84 36.71
N GLY A 315 -23.31 -11.91 35.92
CA GLY A 315 -24.16 -12.18 34.76
C GLY A 315 -23.96 -11.20 33.59
N PRO A 316 -24.92 -11.13 32.65
CA PRO A 316 -24.76 -10.43 31.38
C PRO A 316 -25.09 -8.93 31.42
N ASN A 317 -25.76 -8.44 32.47
CA ASN A 317 -26.24 -7.06 32.54
C ASN A 317 -25.25 -6.10 33.21
N VAL A 318 -24.45 -6.63 34.14
CA VAL A 318 -23.44 -5.89 34.90
C VAL A 318 -22.08 -6.08 34.23
N HIS A 319 -21.29 -5.02 34.15
CA HIS A 319 -19.90 -5.07 33.68
C HIS A 319 -18.98 -4.78 34.87
N PRO A 320 -17.93 -5.57 35.12
CA PRO A 320 -17.52 -6.81 34.44
C PRO A 320 -18.48 -8.00 34.65
N GLY A 321 -18.72 -8.81 33.61
CA GLY A 321 -19.69 -9.91 33.65
C GLY A 321 -19.48 -10.92 32.52
N ALA A 322 -20.40 -11.88 32.36
CA ALA A 322 -20.33 -12.92 31.32
C ALA A 322 -21.72 -13.23 30.74
N LYS A 323 -21.74 -13.79 29.51
CA LYS A 323 -23.00 -14.16 28.83
C LYS A 323 -23.27 -15.65 28.80
N HIS A 324 -22.26 -16.46 28.53
CA HIS A 324 -22.44 -17.89 28.36
C HIS A 324 -21.34 -18.68 29.09
N VAL A 325 -21.71 -19.87 29.54
CA VAL A 325 -20.77 -20.88 30.03
C VAL A 325 -20.92 -22.12 29.15
N ILE A 326 -19.80 -22.58 28.58
CA ILE A 326 -19.73 -23.75 27.73
C ILE A 326 -19.02 -24.85 28.52
N ARG A 327 -19.70 -25.98 28.71
CA ARG A 327 -19.14 -27.17 29.36
C ARG A 327 -18.26 -27.97 28.40
N ASP A 328 -17.51 -28.93 28.94
CA ASP A 328 -16.69 -29.86 28.13
C ASP A 328 -17.53 -30.71 27.16
N THR A 329 -18.81 -30.94 27.49
CA THR A 329 -19.77 -31.60 26.59
C THR A 329 -20.15 -30.77 25.36
N GLY A 330 -19.76 -29.49 25.32
CA GLY A 330 -20.18 -28.52 24.31
C GLY A 330 -21.55 -27.87 24.59
N GLU A 331 -22.20 -28.22 25.70
CA GLU A 331 -23.45 -27.59 26.11
C GLU A 331 -23.21 -26.11 26.48
N ARG A 332 -23.91 -25.19 25.80
CA ARG A 332 -23.83 -23.75 26.04
C ARG A 332 -24.99 -23.30 26.92
N ILE A 333 -24.68 -22.84 28.12
CA ILE A 333 -25.63 -22.30 29.09
C ILE A 333 -25.71 -20.78 28.92
N ASP A 334 -26.90 -20.26 28.59
CA ASP A 334 -27.17 -18.81 28.56
C ASP A 334 -27.47 -18.30 29.96
N LEU A 335 -26.65 -17.37 30.46
CA LEU A 335 -26.78 -16.80 31.79
C LEU A 335 -28.00 -15.88 31.95
N ARG A 336 -28.61 -15.41 30.85
CA ARG A 336 -29.84 -14.59 30.91
C ARG A 336 -31.06 -15.37 31.36
N TYR A 337 -31.14 -16.65 30.99
CA TYR A 337 -32.32 -17.50 31.21
C TYR A 337 -32.04 -18.68 32.14
N SER A 338 -30.83 -18.78 32.69
CA SER A 338 -30.46 -19.87 33.58
C SER A 338 -31.27 -19.81 34.88
N LYS A 339 -32.04 -20.87 35.15
CA LYS A 339 -32.82 -21.04 36.39
C LYS A 339 -31.96 -21.01 37.66
N ARG A 340 -30.64 -21.25 37.54
CA ARG A 340 -29.68 -21.28 38.64
C ARG A 340 -29.02 -19.92 38.93
N GLY A 341 -29.45 -18.83 38.30
CA GLY A 341 -29.18 -17.46 38.75
C GLY A 341 -27.74 -17.14 39.15
N GLY A 342 -26.76 -17.43 38.29
CA GLY A 342 -25.35 -17.10 38.53
C GLY A 342 -24.57 -18.09 39.42
N ASP A 343 -25.23 -19.04 40.09
CA ASP A 343 -24.58 -20.03 40.96
C ASP A 343 -24.19 -21.30 40.19
N ILE A 344 -23.39 -21.12 39.14
CA ILE A 344 -22.84 -22.20 38.33
C ILE A 344 -21.43 -22.51 38.85
N HIS A 345 -21.24 -23.71 39.38
CA HIS A 345 -19.91 -24.18 39.73
C HIS A 345 -19.08 -24.40 38.46
N LEU A 346 -18.03 -23.58 38.29
CA LEU A 346 -17.10 -23.69 37.18
C LEU A 346 -16.09 -24.81 37.45
N GLN A 347 -15.81 -25.61 36.43
CA GLN A 347 -14.78 -26.63 36.47
C GLN A 347 -13.64 -26.25 35.52
N TYR A 348 -12.44 -26.78 35.78
CA TYR A 348 -11.31 -26.61 34.87
C TYR A 348 -11.63 -27.22 33.51
N GLY A 349 -11.31 -26.51 32.43
CA GLY A 349 -11.62 -26.93 31.06
C GLY A 349 -12.88 -26.26 30.48
N TYR A 350 -13.82 -25.81 31.32
CA TYR A 350 -14.99 -25.06 30.86
C TYR A 350 -14.57 -23.76 30.18
N LYS A 351 -15.40 -23.23 29.29
CA LYS A 351 -15.18 -21.93 28.65
C LYS A 351 -16.25 -20.94 29.09
N VAL A 352 -15.82 -19.76 29.51
CA VAL A 352 -16.70 -18.66 29.91
C VAL A 352 -16.58 -17.57 28.86
N GLU A 353 -17.70 -17.24 28.21
CA GLU A 353 -17.78 -16.08 27.32
C GLU A 353 -18.00 -14.82 28.16
N ARG A 354 -16.88 -14.27 28.67
CA ARG A 354 -16.89 -13.04 29.46
C ARG A 354 -17.03 -11.80 28.57
N HIS A 355 -17.51 -10.72 29.15
CA HIS A 355 -17.49 -9.40 28.51
C HIS A 355 -16.05 -8.97 28.18
N LEU A 356 -15.93 -8.04 27.24
CA LEU A 356 -14.68 -7.34 26.96
C LEU A 356 -14.24 -6.57 28.22
N LEU A 357 -12.96 -6.64 28.57
CA LEU A 357 -12.35 -5.95 29.72
C LEU A 357 -11.34 -4.89 29.25
N ASP A 358 -10.88 -4.09 30.20
CA ASP A 358 -9.75 -3.19 29.97
C ASP A 358 -8.48 -3.98 29.61
N ASP A 359 -7.65 -3.41 28.74
CA ASP A 359 -6.43 -3.98 28.19
C ASP A 359 -6.60 -5.27 27.34
N ASP A 360 -7.84 -5.68 27.02
CA ASP A 360 -8.06 -6.69 25.96
C ASP A 360 -7.59 -6.15 24.60
N TYR A 361 -7.02 -7.02 23.76
CA TYR A 361 -6.55 -6.65 22.43
C TYR A 361 -7.64 -6.81 21.38
N ILE A 362 -7.84 -5.79 20.56
CA ILE A 362 -8.82 -5.77 19.47
C ILE A 362 -8.20 -5.21 18.19
N ILE A 363 -8.76 -5.57 17.04
CA ILE A 363 -8.40 -4.94 15.76
C ILE A 363 -9.40 -3.81 15.48
N PHE A 364 -8.87 -2.64 15.15
CA PHE A 364 -9.66 -1.47 14.81
C PHE A 364 -9.38 -1.03 13.37
N ASN A 365 -10.43 -0.77 12.60
CA ASN A 365 -10.33 -0.44 11.19
C ASN A 365 -11.25 0.71 10.73
N ARG A 366 -10.75 1.46 9.75
CA ARG A 366 -11.54 2.41 8.96
C ARG A 366 -11.67 1.93 7.52
N GLN A 367 -12.88 2.03 6.97
CA GLN A 367 -13.16 1.72 5.57
C GLN A 367 -13.16 3.01 4.75
N PRO A 368 -12.61 3.02 3.52
CA PRO A 368 -11.91 1.93 2.84
C PRO A 368 -10.49 1.70 3.41
N SER A 369 -10.10 0.43 3.57
CA SER A 369 -8.77 0.07 4.07
C SER A 369 -7.79 -0.06 2.91
N LEU A 370 -7.02 1.00 2.66
CA LEU A 370 -6.13 1.08 1.49
C LEU A 370 -4.70 0.57 1.74
N HIS A 371 -4.29 0.61 3.01
CA HIS A 371 -2.93 0.30 3.45
C HIS A 371 -2.97 -0.49 4.75
N LYS A 372 -1.90 -1.22 5.06
CA LYS A 372 -1.78 -2.07 6.26
C LYS A 372 -2.22 -1.35 7.55
N MET A 373 -1.77 -0.11 7.76
CA MET A 373 -2.10 0.69 8.94
C MET A 373 -3.55 1.18 9.00
N SER A 374 -4.38 0.91 7.99
CA SER A 374 -5.83 1.06 8.09
C SER A 374 -6.49 0.01 9.00
N MET A 375 -5.74 -1.03 9.41
CA MET A 375 -6.14 -2.05 10.37
C MET A 375 -5.01 -2.25 11.38
N MET A 376 -5.22 -1.81 12.63
CA MET A 376 -4.20 -1.92 13.68
C MET A 376 -4.81 -2.48 14.96
N GLY A 377 -3.96 -3.11 15.78
CA GLY A 377 -4.30 -3.60 17.10
C GLY A 377 -4.30 -2.49 18.13
N HIS A 378 -5.34 -2.45 18.96
CA HIS A 378 -5.45 -1.55 20.12
C HIS A 378 -5.80 -2.33 21.38
N ARG A 379 -5.46 -1.75 22.53
CA ARG A 379 -5.92 -2.13 23.85
C ARG A 379 -7.24 -1.45 24.17
N VAL A 380 -8.17 -2.20 24.72
CA VAL A 380 -9.48 -1.70 25.09
C VAL A 380 -9.38 -0.86 26.36
N LYS A 381 -10.09 0.27 26.38
CA LYS A 381 -10.36 1.04 27.59
C LYS A 381 -11.85 1.35 27.67
N ILE A 382 -12.53 0.84 28.68
CA ILE A 382 -13.97 0.89 28.78
C ILE A 382 -14.39 2.24 29.33
N MET A 383 -15.18 2.95 28.54
CA MET A 383 -15.60 4.31 28.86
C MET A 383 -17.11 4.48 28.80
N PRO A 384 -17.65 5.47 29.54
CA PRO A 384 -19.05 5.86 29.39
C PRO A 384 -19.33 6.43 27.98
N TYR A 385 -20.60 6.72 27.70
CA TYR A 385 -21.10 7.21 26.40
C TYR A 385 -21.02 6.16 25.28
N SER A 386 -21.32 6.56 24.05
CA SER A 386 -21.64 5.65 22.94
C SER A 386 -20.70 5.73 21.73
N THR A 387 -19.64 6.55 21.79
CA THR A 387 -18.67 6.71 20.70
C THR A 387 -17.37 5.96 20.98
N PHE A 388 -16.69 5.53 19.93
CA PHE A 388 -15.31 5.06 20.06
C PHE A 388 -14.38 6.25 20.25
N ARG A 389 -13.41 6.15 21.16
CA ARG A 389 -12.43 7.21 21.37
C ARG A 389 -11.03 6.76 21.00
N LEU A 390 -10.29 7.61 20.31
CA LEU A 390 -8.91 7.32 19.95
C LEU A 390 -8.01 8.54 20.13
N ASN A 391 -6.72 8.27 20.27
CA ASN A 391 -5.69 9.30 20.32
C ASN A 391 -5.55 10.05 18.98
N LEU A 392 -5.32 11.36 19.04
CA LEU A 392 -5.25 12.22 17.85
C LEU A 392 -4.10 11.87 16.91
N SER A 393 -2.96 11.38 17.41
CA SER A 393 -1.82 10.99 16.56
C SER A 393 -2.11 9.77 15.68
N VAL A 394 -3.14 8.98 16.00
CA VAL A 394 -3.56 7.78 15.25
C VAL A 394 -4.59 8.12 14.17
N THR A 395 -5.10 9.35 14.11
CA THR A 395 -6.02 9.80 13.04
C THR A 395 -5.37 9.75 11.66
N SER A 396 -4.06 10.06 11.58
CA SER A 396 -3.29 10.12 10.33
C SER A 396 -3.23 8.77 9.60
N PRO A 397 -2.83 7.64 10.23
CA PRO A 397 -2.86 6.34 9.57
C PRO A 397 -4.27 5.86 9.21
N TYR A 398 -5.33 6.22 9.95
CA TYR A 398 -6.69 5.86 9.54
C TYR A 398 -7.27 6.80 8.46
N ASN A 399 -6.59 7.91 8.18
CA ASN A 399 -7.11 9.03 7.39
C ASN A 399 -8.51 9.45 7.87
N ALA A 400 -8.69 9.48 9.19
CA ALA A 400 -9.97 9.68 9.86
C ALA A 400 -10.07 11.10 10.40
N ASP A 401 -11.28 11.65 10.36
CA ASP A 401 -11.67 12.88 11.03
C ASP A 401 -12.83 12.61 12.01
N PHE A 402 -13.33 13.66 12.66
CA PHE A 402 -14.34 13.56 13.72
C PHE A 402 -15.64 14.28 13.34
N ASP A 403 -15.97 14.33 12.04
CA ASP A 403 -17.16 15.01 11.52
C ASP A 403 -18.41 14.09 11.36
N GLY A 404 -18.30 12.84 11.80
CA GLY A 404 -19.34 11.82 11.66
C GLY A 404 -18.82 10.45 11.21
N ASP A 405 -17.50 10.36 10.98
CA ASP A 405 -16.81 9.12 10.66
C ASP A 405 -17.12 7.96 11.64
N GLU A 406 -17.26 6.77 11.07
CA GLU A 406 -17.49 5.52 11.81
C GLU A 406 -16.36 4.53 11.52
N MET A 407 -15.95 3.80 12.57
CA MET A 407 -14.93 2.76 12.47
C MET A 407 -15.47 1.44 13.03
N ASN A 408 -14.90 0.33 12.56
CA ASN A 408 -15.28 -0.99 13.07
C ASN A 408 -14.20 -1.55 14.00
N LEU A 409 -14.67 -2.34 14.96
CA LEU A 409 -13.90 -3.04 15.96
C LEU A 409 -14.15 -4.54 15.81
N HIS A 410 -13.09 -5.34 15.85
CA HIS A 410 -13.14 -6.79 15.77
C HIS A 410 -12.42 -7.41 16.98
N VAL A 411 -13.10 -8.31 17.70
CA VAL A 411 -12.57 -8.97 18.90
C VAL A 411 -12.00 -10.35 18.53
N PRO A 412 -10.70 -10.62 18.76
CA PRO A 412 -10.13 -11.94 18.54
C PRO A 412 -10.78 -12.96 19.49
N GLN A 413 -11.04 -14.17 19.01
CA GLN A 413 -11.73 -15.21 19.80
C GLN A 413 -10.78 -16.30 20.31
N SER A 414 -9.53 -16.34 19.84
CA SER A 414 -8.52 -17.31 20.29
C SER A 414 -7.33 -16.60 20.92
N HIS A 415 -6.63 -17.28 21.83
CA HIS A 415 -5.40 -16.76 22.43
C HIS A 415 -4.27 -16.64 21.39
N GLU A 416 -4.23 -17.50 20.38
CA GLU A 416 -3.26 -17.44 19.28
C GLU A 416 -3.44 -16.17 18.44
N THR A 417 -4.66 -15.86 18.01
CA THR A 417 -4.95 -14.62 17.26
C THR A 417 -4.76 -13.39 18.15
N ARG A 418 -5.02 -13.49 19.46
CA ARG A 418 -4.70 -12.41 20.40
C ARG A 418 -3.19 -12.12 20.43
N ALA A 419 -2.36 -13.17 20.45
CA ALA A 419 -0.91 -13.04 20.39
C ALA A 419 -0.44 -12.47 19.03
N GLU A 420 -1.05 -12.90 17.93
CA GLU A 420 -0.77 -12.37 16.58
C GLU A 420 -0.99 -10.85 16.52
N ILE A 421 -2.13 -10.37 17.04
CA ILE A 421 -2.44 -8.93 17.08
C ILE A 421 -1.43 -8.19 17.94
N GLN A 422 -1.16 -8.69 19.15
CA GLN A 422 -0.21 -8.11 20.08
C GLN A 422 1.20 -8.02 19.48
N GLN A 423 1.63 -9.06 18.77
CA GLN A 423 3.00 -9.17 18.30
C GLN A 423 3.25 -8.51 16.93
N LEU A 424 2.26 -8.49 16.04
CA LEU A 424 2.45 -8.01 14.66
C LEU A 424 1.74 -6.68 14.40
N CYS A 425 0.48 -6.54 14.84
CA CYS A 425 -0.43 -5.50 14.33
C CYS A 425 -0.63 -4.32 15.30
N MET A 426 -0.09 -4.38 16.51
CA MET A 426 -0.26 -3.31 17.51
C MET A 426 0.23 -1.94 17.00
N VAL A 427 -0.52 -0.89 17.34
CA VAL A 427 -0.23 0.49 16.92
C VAL A 427 1.23 0.92 17.13
N PRO A 428 1.88 0.70 18.29
CA PRO A 428 3.26 1.12 18.50
C PRO A 428 4.26 0.48 17.52
N LYS A 429 3.97 -0.75 17.06
CA LYS A 429 4.81 -1.45 16.07
C LYS A 429 4.56 -0.98 14.63
N GLN A 430 3.49 -0.23 14.40
CA GLN A 430 3.10 0.32 13.09
C GLN A 430 3.37 1.83 12.97
N ILE A 431 4.16 2.41 13.89
CA ILE A 431 4.52 3.84 13.86
C ILE A 431 5.29 4.18 12.58
N VAL A 432 6.26 3.34 12.21
CA VAL A 432 7.07 3.49 10.99
C VAL A 432 6.54 2.56 9.90
N SER A 433 6.33 3.11 8.69
CA SER A 433 5.83 2.34 7.55
C SER A 433 6.94 2.00 6.56
N PRO A 434 6.96 0.77 6.02
CA PRO A 434 7.89 0.39 4.96
C PRO A 434 7.61 1.11 3.63
N GLN A 435 6.46 1.78 3.46
CA GLN A 435 6.12 2.49 2.22
C GLN A 435 7.09 3.64 1.90
N LYS A 436 7.50 4.39 2.92
CA LYS A 436 8.36 5.58 2.79
C LYS A 436 9.58 5.55 3.71
N ASN A 437 9.77 4.47 4.46
CA ASN A 437 10.86 4.31 5.42
C ASN A 437 10.85 5.48 6.43
N ALA A 438 9.64 5.85 6.87
CA ALA A 438 9.38 7.03 7.69
C ALA A 438 8.15 6.80 8.59
N PRO A 439 8.04 7.52 9.72
CA PRO A 439 6.86 7.47 10.56
C PRO A 439 5.59 7.88 9.79
N VAL A 440 4.49 7.17 10.00
CA VAL A 440 3.15 7.57 9.52
C VAL A 440 2.40 8.35 10.59
N MET A 441 2.69 8.05 11.86
CA MET A 441 2.14 8.76 13.01
C MET A 441 3.07 9.91 13.41
N GLY A 442 2.47 11.01 13.85
CA GLY A 442 3.18 12.23 14.26
C GLY A 442 2.36 13.04 15.24
N ILE A 443 2.96 14.05 15.86
CA ILE A 443 2.21 15.06 16.61
C ILE A 443 1.45 15.93 15.63
N VAL A 444 0.15 16.11 15.83
CA VAL A 444 -0.77 16.78 14.90
C VAL A 444 -1.62 17.84 15.60
N GLN A 445 -2.31 18.67 14.80
CA GLN A 445 -3.32 19.63 15.23
C GLN A 445 -2.86 20.53 16.40
N ASP A 446 -3.60 20.53 17.50
CA ASP A 446 -3.44 21.46 18.63
C ASP A 446 -2.12 21.23 19.34
N THR A 447 -1.76 19.97 19.60
CA THR A 447 -0.46 19.64 20.21
C THR A 447 0.70 20.12 19.33
N LEU A 448 0.57 20.04 18.00
CA LEU A 448 1.61 20.53 17.08
C LEU A 448 1.68 22.07 17.02
N CYS A 449 0.54 22.76 17.16
CA CYS A 449 0.54 24.22 17.28
C CYS A 449 1.13 24.67 18.63
N GLY A 450 0.69 24.00 19.70
CA GLY A 450 1.11 24.21 21.07
C GLY A 450 2.61 24.00 21.24
N ILE A 451 3.18 22.90 20.73
CA ILE A 451 4.59 22.57 20.93
C ILE A 451 5.53 23.61 20.33
N ARG A 452 5.16 24.21 19.18
CA ARG A 452 5.94 25.30 18.59
C ARG A 452 5.92 26.53 19.49
N LYS A 453 4.74 26.90 20.01
CA LYS A 453 4.62 28.05 20.92
C LYS A 453 5.33 27.78 22.25
N PHE A 454 5.25 26.54 22.73
CA PHE A 454 5.87 26.08 23.97
C PHE A 454 7.39 26.11 23.86
N THR A 455 7.97 25.66 22.75
CA THR A 455 9.45 25.57 22.59
C THR A 455 10.10 26.87 22.08
N LYS A 456 9.41 28.01 22.13
CA LYS A 456 10.05 29.30 21.85
C LYS A 456 11.01 29.69 22.98
N ARG A 457 12.06 30.46 22.62
CA ARG A 457 13.04 30.99 23.59
C ARG A 457 12.39 31.87 24.68
N ASP A 458 11.33 32.60 24.32
CA ASP A 458 10.66 33.56 25.22
C ASP A 458 9.66 32.91 26.18
N THR A 459 9.47 31.59 26.11
CA THR A 459 8.47 30.88 26.93
C THR A 459 9.08 30.40 28.24
N PHE A 460 8.80 31.17 29.29
CA PHE A 460 9.18 30.87 30.67
C PHE A 460 8.00 30.35 31.48
N LEU A 461 8.29 29.43 32.40
CA LEU A 461 7.32 28.80 33.29
C LEU A 461 7.65 29.17 34.73
N HIS A 462 6.62 29.61 35.45
CA HIS A 462 6.67 29.78 36.90
C HIS A 462 6.61 28.41 37.60
N ARG A 463 7.06 28.38 38.86
CA ARG A 463 7.21 27.15 39.65
C ARG A 463 5.89 26.38 39.82
N ASP A 464 4.80 27.09 40.02
CA ASP A 464 3.44 26.56 40.17
C ASP A 464 2.96 25.84 38.90
N LEU A 465 3.07 26.49 37.74
CA LEU A 465 2.69 25.89 36.46
C LEU A 465 3.61 24.71 36.11
N LEU A 466 4.92 24.84 36.37
CA LEU A 466 5.87 23.75 36.16
C LEU A 466 5.49 22.50 36.96
N MET A 467 5.22 22.64 38.26
CA MET A 467 4.85 21.51 39.12
C MET A 467 3.61 20.80 38.58
N ASN A 468 2.61 21.54 38.12
CA ASN A 468 1.42 20.96 37.50
C ASN A 468 1.75 20.23 36.19
N LEU A 469 2.64 20.77 35.35
CA LEU A 469 3.07 20.13 34.11
C LEU A 469 3.83 18.82 34.37
N LEU A 470 4.71 18.79 35.37
CA LEU A 470 5.49 17.60 35.73
C LEU A 470 4.59 16.43 36.16
N MET A 471 3.44 16.70 36.78
CA MET A 471 2.45 15.67 37.15
C MET A 471 1.85 14.94 35.93
N TRP A 472 1.90 15.53 34.74
CA TRP A 472 1.43 14.92 33.50
C TRP A 472 2.51 14.15 32.74
N VAL A 473 3.77 14.27 33.13
CA VAL A 473 4.88 13.55 32.50
C VAL A 473 4.79 12.07 32.88
N PRO A 474 4.67 11.15 31.90
CA PRO A 474 4.65 9.73 32.19
C PRO A 474 6.02 9.29 32.72
N ASN A 475 6.03 8.43 33.75
CA ASN A 475 7.25 7.87 34.35
C ASN A 475 8.25 8.93 34.86
N TRP A 476 7.76 10.09 35.33
CA TRP A 476 8.62 11.11 35.93
C TRP A 476 9.35 10.57 37.18
N ASP A 477 10.64 10.89 37.29
CA ASP A 477 11.56 10.45 38.35
C ASP A 477 11.33 11.14 39.70
N GLY A 478 10.44 12.14 39.75
CA GLY A 478 10.16 12.94 40.95
C GLY A 478 11.17 14.06 41.18
N ILE A 479 12.15 14.24 40.28
CA ILE A 479 13.21 15.24 40.40
C ILE A 479 12.82 16.48 39.60
N ILE A 480 12.71 17.61 40.29
CA ILE A 480 12.46 18.90 39.63
C ILE A 480 13.77 19.40 39.03
N PRO A 481 13.83 19.70 37.72
CA PRO A 481 15.04 20.19 37.08
C PRO A 481 15.47 21.53 37.67
N MET A 482 16.76 21.85 37.58
CA MET A 482 17.27 23.15 37.99
C MET A 482 16.73 24.27 37.07
N PRO A 483 16.23 25.40 37.60
CA PRO A 483 15.72 26.48 36.79
C PRO A 483 16.82 27.08 35.91
N ALA A 484 16.50 27.37 34.65
CA ALA A 484 17.41 28.05 33.73
C ALA A 484 17.78 29.46 34.22
N ILE A 485 16.86 30.14 34.89
CA ILE A 485 17.07 31.46 35.50
C ILE A 485 16.85 31.33 37.00
N LEU A 486 17.88 31.61 37.80
CA LEU A 486 17.80 31.56 39.28
C LEU A 486 17.40 32.88 39.91
N LYS A 487 17.88 34.00 39.36
CA LYS A 487 17.62 35.38 39.84
C LYS A 487 17.08 36.21 38.68
N PRO A 488 16.13 37.14 38.91
CA PRO A 488 15.55 37.54 40.20
C PRO A 488 14.49 36.56 40.76
N ILE A 489 13.84 35.78 39.91
CA ILE A 489 12.83 34.77 40.27
C ILE A 489 13.23 33.46 39.58
N PRO A 490 13.06 32.29 40.22
CA PRO A 490 13.30 31.01 39.56
C PRO A 490 12.33 30.80 38.40
N LEU A 491 12.86 30.75 37.18
CA LEU A 491 12.10 30.50 35.96
C LEU A 491 12.71 29.33 35.19
N TRP A 492 11.83 28.47 34.69
CA TRP A 492 12.19 27.35 33.83
C TRP A 492 11.85 27.68 32.39
N THR A 493 12.64 27.18 31.45
CA THR A 493 12.23 27.25 30.05
C THR A 493 11.32 26.07 29.74
N ALA A 494 10.35 26.28 28.86
CA ALA A 494 9.51 25.18 28.39
C ALA A 494 10.30 24.09 27.63
N LYS A 495 11.48 24.42 27.07
CA LYS A 495 12.40 23.43 26.51
C LYS A 495 12.93 22.45 27.56
N GLN A 496 13.23 22.91 28.78
CA GLN A 496 13.64 22.02 29.87
C GLN A 496 12.56 20.98 30.20
N VAL A 497 11.28 21.37 30.17
CA VAL A 497 10.18 20.43 30.38
C VAL A 497 10.07 19.43 29.24
N MET A 498 10.24 19.87 27.99
CA MET A 498 10.29 18.96 26.85
C MET A 498 11.45 17.97 26.93
N SER A 499 12.61 18.37 27.43
CA SER A 499 13.77 17.48 27.63
C SER A 499 13.47 16.31 28.55
N ILE A 500 12.58 16.45 29.53
CA ILE A 500 12.19 15.34 30.43
C ILE A 500 11.37 14.28 29.68
N ILE A 501 10.61 14.70 28.66
CA ILE A 501 9.74 13.82 27.87
C ILE A 501 10.51 13.13 26.74
N ILE A 502 11.49 13.83 26.17
CA ILE A 502 12.28 13.31 25.05
C ILE A 502 13.16 12.16 25.56
N PRO A 503 13.12 10.97 24.94
CA PRO A 503 14.01 9.88 25.32
C PRO A 503 15.47 10.24 25.05
N GLN A 504 16.41 9.49 25.63
CA GLN A 504 17.85 9.73 25.47
C GLN A 504 18.31 9.48 24.02
N ILE A 505 18.11 10.47 23.15
CA ILE A 505 18.41 10.43 21.73
C ILE A 505 19.29 11.61 21.33
N ASN A 506 20.02 11.44 20.23
CA ASN A 506 20.84 12.48 19.62
C ASN A 506 20.30 12.84 18.23
N MET A 507 20.01 14.11 18.00
CA MET A 507 19.46 14.58 16.72
C MET A 507 19.84 16.03 16.42
N ILE A 508 20.18 16.27 15.15
CA ILE A 508 20.27 17.61 14.58
C ILE A 508 19.21 17.75 13.49
N GLY A 509 18.42 18.81 13.56
CA GLY A 509 17.37 19.13 12.61
C GLY A 509 17.24 20.62 12.34
N PHE A 510 16.35 20.95 11.41
CA PHE A 510 16.09 22.34 11.02
C PHE A 510 14.61 22.66 11.12
N HIS A 511 14.31 23.84 11.64
CA HIS A 511 12.96 24.40 11.68
C HIS A 511 12.44 24.73 10.26
N SER A 512 11.14 24.93 10.12
CA SER A 512 10.50 25.22 8.83
C SER A 512 11.00 26.52 8.19
N THR A 513 11.37 27.52 9.00
CA THR A 513 11.82 28.85 8.57
C THR A 513 13.33 29.04 8.71
N HIS A 514 14.11 27.95 8.79
CA HIS A 514 15.57 28.05 8.79
C HIS A 514 16.04 28.63 7.43
N PRO A 515 16.81 29.71 7.42
CA PRO A 515 17.33 30.29 6.18
C PRO A 515 18.48 29.45 5.64
N ASP A 516 18.51 29.24 4.32
CA ASP A 516 19.47 28.33 3.67
C ASP A 516 20.94 28.78 3.80
N ASP A 517 21.17 30.08 4.00
CA ASP A 517 22.51 30.68 4.12
C ASP A 517 23.11 30.53 5.54
N GLU A 518 22.33 30.07 6.53
CA GLU A 518 22.72 30.03 7.93
C GLU A 518 23.22 28.63 8.33
N ASN A 519 24.50 28.51 8.68
CA ASN A 519 25.11 27.23 9.08
C ASN A 519 25.69 27.24 10.51
N THR A 520 25.48 28.31 11.28
CA THR A 520 26.02 28.45 12.64
C THR A 520 25.32 27.53 13.63
N ASP A 521 26.05 27.06 14.64
CA ASP A 521 25.47 26.25 15.73
C ASP A 521 24.56 27.08 16.63
N ILE A 522 24.89 28.36 16.83
CA ILE A 522 24.05 29.32 17.54
C ILE A 522 23.20 30.05 16.51
N SER A 523 21.98 29.56 16.31
CA SER A 523 21.03 30.21 15.40
C SER A 523 20.39 31.46 16.04
N PRO A 524 20.49 32.66 15.43
CA PRO A 524 19.85 33.86 15.96
C PRO A 524 18.33 33.71 16.04
N GLY A 525 17.74 33.06 15.03
CA GLY A 525 16.30 32.79 14.95
C GLY A 525 15.82 31.55 15.70
N ASP A 526 16.71 30.87 16.46
CA ASP A 526 16.38 29.62 17.18
C ASP A 526 15.81 28.54 16.25
N THR A 527 16.39 28.42 15.05
CA THR A 527 15.88 27.58 13.95
C THR A 527 16.62 26.25 13.82
N LYS A 528 17.86 26.14 14.30
CA LYS A 528 18.61 24.87 14.32
C LYS A 528 18.23 24.09 15.58
N VAL A 529 17.64 22.92 15.38
CA VAL A 529 17.19 22.04 16.48
C VAL A 529 18.30 21.07 16.83
N ILE A 530 18.76 21.13 18.08
CA ILE A 530 19.83 20.28 18.60
C ILE A 530 19.30 19.59 19.85
N ILE A 531 19.21 18.26 19.77
CA ILE A 531 18.86 17.38 20.89
C ILE A 531 20.08 16.51 21.17
N GLU A 532 20.55 16.55 22.41
CA GLU A 532 21.74 15.84 22.86
C GLU A 532 21.44 15.11 24.16
N ASN A 533 21.65 13.80 24.19
CA ASN A 533 21.33 12.91 25.30
C ASN A 533 19.89 13.07 25.83
N GLY A 534 18.93 13.34 24.94
CA GLY A 534 17.53 13.61 25.30
C GLY A 534 17.24 15.05 25.73
N GLU A 535 18.24 15.92 25.85
CA GLU A 535 18.05 17.32 26.19
C GLU A 535 17.91 18.22 24.95
N LEU A 536 16.85 19.02 24.90
CA LEU A 536 16.64 20.02 23.87
C LEU A 536 17.45 21.30 24.17
N LEU A 537 18.66 21.37 23.62
CA LEU A 537 19.59 22.49 23.84
C LEU A 537 19.17 23.75 23.08
N ALA A 538 18.83 23.61 21.80
CA ALA A 538 18.52 24.73 20.91
C ALA A 538 17.42 24.38 19.91
N GLY A 539 16.73 25.41 19.42
CA GLY A 539 15.76 25.29 18.32
C GLY A 539 14.30 25.18 18.75
N ILE A 540 13.41 25.51 17.82
CA ILE A 540 11.95 25.44 17.96
C ILE A 540 11.42 24.17 17.27
N LEU A 541 10.64 23.37 18.00
CA LEU A 541 10.04 22.15 17.47
C LEU A 541 8.87 22.48 16.52
N CYS A 542 8.81 21.79 15.39
CA CYS A 542 7.73 21.92 14.39
C CYS A 542 7.44 20.58 13.72
N LYS A 543 6.57 20.60 12.70
CA LYS A 543 6.25 19.39 11.92
C LYS A 543 7.48 18.67 11.36
N LYS A 544 8.57 19.37 11.05
CA LYS A 544 9.82 18.74 10.55
C LYS A 544 10.55 17.93 11.64
N THR A 545 10.32 18.19 12.92
CA THR A 545 11.00 17.48 14.02
C THR A 545 10.10 16.47 14.71
N VAL A 546 8.87 16.86 15.08
CA VAL A 546 7.92 16.02 15.84
C VAL A 546 6.74 15.50 15.01
N GLY A 547 6.73 15.79 13.71
CA GLY A 547 5.75 15.22 12.77
C GLY A 547 6.20 13.88 12.20
N SER A 548 5.54 13.45 11.13
CA SER A 548 5.84 12.23 10.37
C SER A 548 7.05 12.38 9.42
N SER A 549 8.05 13.15 9.81
CA SER A 549 9.25 13.39 9.01
C SER A 549 10.26 12.25 9.14
N ALA A 550 10.93 11.95 8.02
CA ALA A 550 12.11 11.08 8.04
C ALA A 550 13.22 11.73 8.88
N SER A 551 13.83 10.93 9.75
CA SER A 551 14.87 11.37 10.70
C SER A 551 14.39 12.41 11.71
N GLY A 552 13.07 12.51 11.95
CA GLY A 552 12.51 13.26 13.08
C GLY A 552 12.70 12.54 14.42
N VAL A 553 12.29 13.20 15.51
CA VAL A 553 12.38 12.69 16.89
C VAL A 553 11.71 11.32 17.02
N ILE A 554 10.53 11.17 16.42
CA ILE A 554 9.75 9.91 16.45
C ILE A 554 10.48 8.80 15.68
N HIS A 555 11.09 9.11 14.54
CA HIS A 555 11.81 8.11 13.76
C HIS A 555 13.05 7.61 14.49
N THR A 556 13.83 8.55 15.03
CA THR A 556 15.04 8.27 15.80
C THR A 556 14.71 7.47 17.07
N SER A 557 13.68 7.88 17.82
CA SER A 557 13.21 7.16 19.01
C SER A 557 12.81 5.73 18.68
N MET A 558 12.09 5.50 17.58
CA MET A 558 11.67 4.16 17.17
C MET A 558 12.86 3.25 16.83
N ASN A 559 13.88 3.79 16.16
CA ASN A 559 15.04 3.02 15.71
C ASN A 559 16.11 2.81 16.80
N GLU A 560 16.15 3.65 17.84
CA GLU A 560 17.10 3.52 18.94
C GLU A 560 16.53 2.77 20.14
N HIS A 561 15.32 3.14 20.58
CA HIS A 561 14.71 2.68 21.84
C HIS A 561 13.49 1.77 21.62
N GLY A 562 12.97 1.72 20.39
CA GLY A 562 11.86 0.84 20.03
C GLY A 562 10.47 1.44 20.26
N PRO A 563 9.42 0.61 20.10
CA PRO A 563 8.04 1.08 20.04
C PRO A 563 7.46 1.57 21.37
N GLU A 564 7.81 0.95 22.50
CA GLU A 564 7.23 1.26 23.81
C GLU A 564 7.68 2.64 24.33
N ILE A 565 8.97 2.95 24.24
CA ILE A 565 9.51 4.27 24.64
C ILE A 565 8.97 5.36 23.70
N THR A 566 8.84 5.06 22.41
CA THR A 566 8.25 5.99 21.44
C THR A 566 6.77 6.25 21.74
N LYS A 567 6.02 5.24 22.20
CA LYS A 567 4.64 5.41 22.69
C LYS A 567 4.59 6.38 23.87
N ASP A 568 5.49 6.24 24.83
CA ASP A 568 5.51 7.11 26.01
C ASP A 568 5.85 8.56 25.64
N PHE A 569 6.72 8.76 24.65
CA PHE A 569 6.98 10.09 24.07
C PHE A 569 5.71 10.74 23.49
N PHE A 570 4.88 9.99 22.75
CA PHE A 570 3.60 10.50 22.25
C PHE A 570 2.66 10.89 23.40
N ASN A 571 2.51 10.01 24.38
CA ASN A 571 1.62 10.23 25.52
C ASN A 571 2.04 11.47 26.33
N GLY A 572 3.33 11.56 26.67
CA GLY A 572 3.87 12.67 27.47
C GLY A 572 3.81 13.99 26.73
N THR A 573 4.18 14.01 25.44
CA THR A 573 4.14 15.24 24.64
C THR A 573 2.72 15.77 24.53
N GLN A 574 1.75 14.90 24.26
CA GLN A 574 0.35 15.31 24.16
C GLN A 574 -0.21 15.79 25.51
N ALA A 575 0.01 15.04 26.60
CA ALA A 575 -0.52 15.41 27.92
C ALA A 575 0.01 16.77 28.38
N VAL A 576 1.34 16.97 28.34
CA VAL A 576 1.99 18.19 28.82
C VAL A 576 1.65 19.40 27.95
N VAL A 577 1.78 19.26 26.62
CA VAL A 577 1.53 20.39 25.72
C VAL A 577 0.05 20.76 25.69
N ASN A 578 -0.87 19.81 25.74
CA ASN A 578 -2.30 20.11 25.78
C ASN A 578 -2.69 20.77 27.11
N TYR A 579 -2.13 20.31 28.24
CA TYR A 579 -2.36 20.95 29.53
C TYR A 579 -1.80 22.38 29.55
N TRP A 580 -0.61 22.60 29.00
CA TRP A 580 -0.06 23.96 28.86
C TRP A 580 -0.91 24.84 27.94
N LEU A 581 -1.34 24.29 26.79
CA LEU A 581 -2.15 25.02 25.81
C LEU A 581 -3.53 25.39 26.37
N LEU A 582 -4.10 24.55 27.25
CA LEU A 582 -5.33 24.84 27.97
C LEU A 582 -5.21 26.11 28.83
N GLN A 583 -4.05 26.33 29.48
CA GLN A 583 -3.79 27.52 30.28
C GLN A 583 -3.42 28.73 29.42
N ASN A 584 -2.65 28.52 28.34
CA ASN A 584 -2.21 29.61 27.47
C ASN A 584 -3.34 30.13 26.56
N GLY A 585 -4.20 29.25 26.07
CA GLY A 585 -5.20 29.53 25.06
C GLY A 585 -4.62 29.70 23.64
N PHE A 586 -5.42 29.34 22.63
CA PHE A 586 -5.15 29.62 21.23
C PHE A 586 -6.47 29.80 20.49
N SER A 587 -6.56 30.81 19.63
CA SER A 587 -7.76 31.11 18.86
C SER A 587 -7.39 31.77 17.54
N ILE A 588 -8.32 31.80 16.61
CA ILE A 588 -8.19 32.46 15.31
C ILE A 588 -9.42 33.34 15.10
N GLY A 589 -9.22 34.56 14.61
CA GLY A 589 -10.31 35.47 14.30
C GLY A 589 -10.17 36.10 12.91
N ILE A 590 -11.17 36.88 12.52
CA ILE A 590 -11.14 37.62 11.25
C ILE A 590 -9.95 38.59 11.19
N GLY A 591 -9.54 39.14 12.35
CA GLY A 591 -8.39 40.04 12.47
C GLY A 591 -7.07 39.43 12.01
N ASP A 592 -6.92 38.10 12.07
CA ASP A 592 -5.73 37.40 11.58
C ASP A 592 -5.63 37.37 10.05
N THR A 593 -6.70 37.70 9.34
CA THR A 593 -6.73 37.74 7.87
C THR A 593 -6.56 39.16 7.31
N ILE A 594 -6.63 40.18 8.16
CA ILE A 594 -6.55 41.58 7.74
C ILE A 594 -5.08 41.99 7.60
N ALA A 595 -4.70 42.48 6.42
CA ALA A 595 -3.39 43.08 6.19
C ALA A 595 -3.43 44.60 6.36
N ASP A 596 -2.25 45.19 6.62
CA ASP A 596 -2.09 46.65 6.76
C ASP A 596 -2.50 47.39 5.48
N LYS A 597 -3.00 48.63 5.62
CA LYS A 597 -3.41 49.47 4.49
C LYS A 597 -2.31 49.66 3.44
N ASN A 598 -1.06 49.83 3.89
CA ASN A 598 0.10 49.97 3.00
C ASN A 598 0.34 48.68 2.18
N THR A 599 0.21 47.52 2.83
CA THR A 599 0.33 46.22 2.17
C THR A 599 -0.81 46.00 1.17
N MET A 600 -2.05 46.35 1.53
CA MET A 600 -3.19 46.24 0.61
C MET A 600 -3.05 47.14 -0.61
N LYS A 601 -2.47 48.34 -0.44
CA LYS A 601 -2.12 49.22 -1.56
C LYS A 601 -1.09 48.56 -2.47
N ALA A 602 0.01 48.04 -1.90
CA ALA A 602 1.03 47.33 -2.66
C ALA A 602 0.47 46.09 -3.41
N ILE A 603 -0.47 45.35 -2.80
CA ILE A 603 -1.17 44.22 -3.42
C ILE A 603 -2.00 44.69 -4.61
N ASN A 604 -2.82 45.73 -4.43
CA ASN A 604 -3.63 46.30 -5.51
C ASN A 604 -2.76 46.81 -6.67
N ASP A 605 -1.64 47.49 -6.35
CA ASP A 605 -0.70 48.00 -7.36
C ASP A 605 -0.04 46.85 -8.14
N THR A 606 0.29 45.74 -7.45
CA THR A 606 0.85 44.53 -8.08
C THR A 606 -0.14 43.88 -9.04
N ILE A 607 -1.42 43.77 -8.64
CA ILE A 607 -2.48 43.20 -9.47
C ILE A 607 -2.76 44.12 -10.67
N ALA A 608 -2.82 45.43 -10.45
CA ALA A 608 -3.02 46.42 -11.52
C ALA A 608 -1.87 46.39 -12.54
N HIS A 609 -0.63 46.22 -12.08
CA HIS A 609 0.53 46.04 -12.95
C HIS A 609 0.38 44.77 -13.81
N ALA A 610 0.02 43.64 -13.21
CA ALA A 610 -0.18 42.39 -13.93
C ALA A 610 -1.30 42.49 -14.99
N LYS A 611 -2.43 43.14 -14.66
CA LYS A 611 -3.50 43.41 -15.65
C LYS A 611 -3.00 44.24 -16.84
N LYS A 612 -2.14 45.24 -16.61
CA LYS A 612 -1.51 46.02 -17.68
C LYS A 612 -0.58 45.18 -18.55
N GLU A 613 0.22 44.30 -17.97
CA GLU A 613 1.09 43.39 -18.73
C GLU A 613 0.27 42.40 -19.58
N VAL A 614 -0.81 41.83 -19.04
CA VAL A 614 -1.70 40.97 -19.82
C VAL A 614 -2.32 41.73 -20.99
N ASN A 615 -2.73 42.99 -20.80
CA ASN A 615 -3.23 43.81 -21.91
C ASN A 615 -2.16 44.05 -22.99
N LYS A 616 -0.89 44.23 -22.62
CA LYS A 616 0.21 44.31 -23.61
C LYS A 616 0.35 43.01 -24.40
N ILE A 617 0.24 41.85 -23.73
CA ILE A 617 0.30 40.54 -24.39
C ILE A 617 -0.90 40.36 -25.35
N ILE A 618 -2.10 40.80 -24.95
CA ILE A 618 -3.29 40.80 -25.82
C ILE A 618 -3.07 41.66 -27.06
N LEU A 619 -2.55 42.88 -26.90
CA LEU A 619 -2.27 43.79 -28.03
C LEU A 619 -1.21 43.21 -28.98
N LYS A 620 -0.14 42.62 -28.45
CA LYS A 620 0.88 41.93 -29.27
C LYS A 620 0.28 40.76 -30.06
N ALA A 621 -0.60 39.98 -29.44
CA ALA A 621 -1.29 38.88 -30.11
C ALA A 621 -2.24 39.39 -31.21
N GLN A 622 -2.95 40.49 -30.97
CA GLN A 622 -3.83 41.13 -31.97
C GLN A 622 -3.06 41.72 -33.15
N ASN A 623 -1.87 42.27 -32.89
CA ASN A 623 -0.97 42.81 -33.92
C ASN A 623 -0.13 41.75 -34.65
N ASN A 624 -0.30 40.46 -34.33
CA ASN A 624 0.52 39.35 -34.83
C ASN A 624 2.04 39.48 -34.53
N GLU A 625 2.40 40.18 -33.46
CA GLU A 625 3.78 40.35 -32.99
C GLU A 625 4.21 39.25 -32.00
N LEU A 626 3.32 38.32 -31.66
CA LEU A 626 3.58 37.26 -30.69
C LEU A 626 4.25 36.06 -31.35
N GLU A 627 5.49 35.76 -30.95
CA GLU A 627 6.20 34.56 -31.39
C GLU A 627 5.66 33.29 -30.72
N CYS A 628 5.59 32.20 -31.50
CA CYS A 628 5.22 30.89 -30.99
C CYS A 628 6.34 30.31 -30.13
N LEU A 629 5.98 29.82 -28.95
CA LEU A 629 6.89 28.95 -28.19
C LEU A 629 7.05 27.60 -28.92
N PRO A 630 8.23 26.96 -28.87
CA PRO A 630 8.47 25.68 -29.52
C PRO A 630 7.42 24.62 -29.12
N GLY A 631 6.79 23.99 -30.11
CA GLY A 631 5.79 22.94 -29.90
C GLY A 631 4.39 23.43 -29.50
N MET A 632 4.14 24.75 -29.49
CA MET A 632 2.84 25.33 -29.18
C MET A 632 2.24 26.10 -30.37
N THR A 633 0.90 26.20 -30.40
CA THR A 633 0.22 27.13 -31.31
C THR A 633 0.34 28.57 -30.80
N ILE A 634 0.07 29.57 -31.65
CA ILE A 634 0.04 31.00 -31.24
C ILE A 634 -0.90 31.19 -30.04
N ARG A 635 -2.11 30.62 -30.12
CA ARG A 635 -3.10 30.68 -29.03
C ARG A 635 -2.63 29.94 -27.76
N GLY A 636 -1.97 28.79 -27.91
CA GLY A 636 -1.38 28.07 -26.78
C GLY A 636 -0.28 28.88 -26.09
N SER A 637 0.59 29.52 -26.88
CA SER A 637 1.67 30.39 -26.40
C SER A 637 1.10 31.61 -25.67
N PHE A 638 0.08 32.25 -26.24
CA PHE A 638 -0.66 33.36 -25.62
C PHE A 638 -1.25 32.96 -24.25
N GLU A 639 -2.02 31.87 -24.18
CA GLU A 639 -2.64 31.41 -22.93
C GLU A 639 -1.58 31.03 -21.87
N SER A 640 -0.47 30.41 -22.28
CA SER A 640 0.63 30.06 -21.38
C SER A 640 1.29 31.30 -20.78
N LEU A 641 1.59 32.32 -21.59
CA LEU A 641 2.20 33.57 -21.12
C LEU A 641 1.28 34.33 -20.18
N VAL A 642 -0.02 34.42 -20.50
CA VAL A 642 -1.01 35.09 -19.63
C VAL A 642 -1.17 34.35 -18.30
N ASN A 643 -1.29 33.02 -18.31
CA ASN A 643 -1.36 32.23 -17.08
C ASN A 643 -0.11 32.37 -16.22
N MET A 644 1.08 32.42 -16.83
CA MET A 644 2.34 32.61 -16.11
C MET A 644 2.36 33.96 -15.37
N GLU A 645 1.96 35.05 -16.05
CA GLU A 645 1.97 36.39 -15.45
C GLU A 645 0.92 36.52 -14.33
N LEU A 646 -0.30 35.97 -14.52
CA LEU A 646 -1.35 36.00 -13.49
C LEU A 646 -0.98 35.17 -12.25
N ASN A 647 -0.35 34.01 -12.44
CA ASN A 647 0.14 33.21 -11.31
C ASN A 647 1.28 33.91 -10.58
N ARG A 648 2.22 34.54 -11.31
CA ARG A 648 3.29 35.34 -10.73
C ARG A 648 2.75 36.51 -9.89
N ALA A 649 1.71 37.18 -10.39
CA ALA A 649 1.05 38.28 -9.69
C ALA A 649 0.44 37.81 -8.37
N ARG A 650 -0.29 36.69 -8.38
CA ARG A 650 -0.84 36.06 -7.17
C ARG A 650 0.25 35.73 -6.16
N ASP A 651 1.32 35.08 -6.59
CA ASP A 651 2.40 34.64 -5.69
C ASP A 651 3.16 35.84 -5.08
N ASN A 652 3.36 36.92 -5.85
CA ASN A 652 3.96 38.15 -5.36
C ASN A 652 3.06 38.87 -4.36
N ALA A 653 1.76 38.99 -4.66
CA ALA A 653 0.76 39.55 -3.75
C ALA A 653 0.71 38.76 -2.43
N GLY A 654 0.72 37.43 -2.51
CA GLY A 654 0.77 36.55 -1.34
C GLY A 654 2.04 36.71 -0.51
N LYS A 655 3.21 36.84 -1.15
CA LYS A 655 4.49 37.03 -0.44
C LYS A 655 4.51 38.37 0.30
N SER A 656 3.99 39.43 -0.32
CA SER A 656 3.85 40.74 0.31
C SER A 656 2.90 40.69 1.51
N ALA A 657 1.77 39.98 1.39
CA ALA A 657 0.86 39.75 2.52
C ALA A 657 1.54 38.99 3.66
N GLN A 658 2.25 37.90 3.37
CA GLN A 658 2.91 37.10 4.43
C GLN A 658 4.00 37.87 5.18
N LYS A 659 4.77 38.70 4.47
CA LYS A 659 5.83 39.52 5.07
C LYS A 659 5.28 40.56 6.04
N SER A 660 4.11 41.12 5.76
CA SER A 660 3.48 42.11 6.65
C SER A 660 2.82 41.48 7.88
N LEU A 661 2.37 40.23 7.80
CA LEU A 661 1.79 39.56 8.95
C LEU A 661 2.79 39.44 10.11
N LYS A 662 2.42 39.99 11.26
CA LYS A 662 3.17 39.90 12.52
C LYS A 662 3.35 38.45 12.95
N GLU A 663 4.38 38.18 13.76
CA GLU A 663 4.61 36.84 14.29
C GLU A 663 3.51 36.36 15.27
N PHE A 664 2.83 37.30 15.92
CA PHE A 664 1.68 37.03 16.80
C PHE A 664 0.42 36.59 16.07
N ASN A 665 0.36 36.74 14.74
CA ASN A 665 -0.79 36.35 13.94
C ASN A 665 -1.03 34.83 14.04
N ASN A 666 -2.26 34.43 14.37
CA ASN A 666 -2.58 33.04 14.68
C ASN A 666 -2.55 32.14 13.43
N VAL A 667 -2.99 32.65 12.27
CA VAL A 667 -2.91 31.92 10.99
C VAL A 667 -1.46 31.65 10.63
N LYS A 668 -0.61 32.68 10.72
CA LYS A 668 0.84 32.53 10.50
C LYS A 668 1.43 31.54 11.49
N GLN A 669 0.93 31.52 12.73
CA GLN A 669 1.42 30.59 13.74
C GLN A 669 1.17 29.12 13.38
N MET A 670 -0.04 28.80 12.91
CA MET A 670 -0.42 27.45 12.48
C MET A 670 0.36 26.99 11.25
N VAL A 671 0.52 27.86 10.25
CA VAL A 671 1.24 27.53 9.01
C VAL A 671 2.71 27.26 9.28
N VAL A 672 3.37 28.06 10.12
CA VAL A 672 4.78 27.86 10.48
C VAL A 672 4.98 26.61 11.34
N ALA A 673 4.06 26.33 12.27
CA ALA A 673 4.09 25.08 13.04
C ALA A 673 3.88 23.85 12.13
N GLY A 674 3.11 24.02 11.05
CA GLY A 674 2.71 22.96 10.13
C GLY A 674 1.49 22.19 10.62
N SER A 675 0.72 22.73 11.57
CA SER A 675 -0.46 22.09 12.14
C SER A 675 -1.64 22.06 11.17
N LYS A 676 -1.97 23.21 10.56
CA LYS A 676 -2.99 23.31 9.50
C LYS A 676 -2.76 24.57 8.66
N GLY A 677 -3.14 24.47 7.38
CA GLY A 677 -3.00 25.55 6.40
C GLY A 677 -1.62 25.59 5.74
N SER A 678 -1.55 26.34 4.66
CA SER A 678 -0.35 26.57 3.85
C SER A 678 -0.18 28.06 3.52
N PHE A 679 0.94 28.41 2.91
CA PHE A 679 1.17 29.76 2.38
C PHE A 679 0.08 30.19 1.38
N LEU A 680 -0.43 29.25 0.57
CA LEU A 680 -1.49 29.54 -0.39
C LEU A 680 -2.78 29.98 0.31
N ASN A 681 -3.13 29.37 1.44
CA ASN A 681 -4.34 29.74 2.19
C ASN A 681 -4.26 31.19 2.70
N ILE A 682 -3.09 31.61 3.23
CA ILE A 682 -2.87 32.99 3.65
C ILE A 682 -3.04 33.94 2.46
N SER A 683 -2.43 33.61 1.32
CA SER A 683 -2.54 34.42 0.11
C SER A 683 -3.99 34.61 -0.34
N GLN A 684 -4.79 33.54 -0.34
CA GLN A 684 -6.17 33.57 -0.83
C GLN A 684 -7.13 34.28 0.13
N MET A 685 -6.92 34.14 1.44
CA MET A 685 -7.75 34.82 2.46
C MET A 685 -7.48 36.32 2.52
N THR A 686 -6.21 36.73 2.42
CA THR A 686 -5.79 38.11 2.66
C THR A 686 -5.57 38.91 1.37
N ALA A 687 -4.90 38.35 0.36
CA ALA A 687 -4.45 39.09 -0.83
C ALA A 687 -5.40 38.94 -2.03
N CYS A 688 -5.35 37.80 -2.73
CA CYS A 688 -6.22 37.49 -3.87
C CYS A 688 -6.35 35.98 -4.04
N VAL A 689 -7.51 35.50 -4.50
CA VAL A 689 -7.75 34.07 -4.75
C VAL A 689 -6.96 33.59 -5.98
N GLY A 690 -6.90 34.41 -7.04
CA GLY A 690 -6.14 34.15 -8.26
C GLY A 690 -6.93 33.47 -9.38
N GLN A 691 -6.22 33.02 -10.42
CA GLN A 691 -6.79 32.45 -11.64
C GLN A 691 -7.53 31.12 -11.39
N GLN A 692 -8.78 31.03 -11.86
CA GLN A 692 -9.55 29.79 -11.88
C GLN A 692 -9.34 29.06 -13.22
N ASN A 693 -9.04 27.76 -13.12
CA ASN A 693 -8.81 26.92 -14.28
C ASN A 693 -9.86 25.81 -14.33
N VAL A 694 -10.19 25.38 -15.56
CA VAL A 694 -10.99 24.21 -15.87
C VAL A 694 -10.25 23.42 -16.95
N GLU A 695 -10.01 22.13 -16.74
CA GLU A 695 -9.26 21.24 -17.64
C GLU A 695 -7.86 21.79 -18.00
N GLY A 696 -7.19 22.41 -17.02
CA GLY A 696 -5.85 22.99 -17.18
C GLY A 696 -5.79 24.27 -18.02
N LYS A 697 -6.94 24.83 -18.43
CA LYS A 697 -7.03 26.11 -19.16
C LYS A 697 -7.81 27.13 -18.33
N ARG A 698 -7.65 28.42 -18.68
CA ARG A 698 -8.57 29.46 -18.17
C ARG A 698 -9.99 29.17 -18.62
N ILE A 699 -10.99 29.74 -17.93
CA ILE A 699 -12.41 29.47 -18.16
C ILE A 699 -12.74 29.53 -19.67
N PRO A 700 -13.21 28.44 -20.28
CA PRO A 700 -13.50 28.41 -21.71
C PRO A 700 -14.72 29.27 -22.07
N PHE A 701 -14.82 29.63 -23.35
CA PHE A 701 -16.02 30.31 -23.85
C PHE A 701 -17.17 29.32 -23.97
N GLY A 702 -18.05 29.30 -22.98
CA GLY A 702 -19.25 28.46 -22.97
C GLY A 702 -20.39 29.02 -23.82
N PHE A 703 -20.43 30.35 -24.01
CA PHE A 703 -21.32 31.02 -24.96
C PHE A 703 -20.55 31.38 -26.24
N LYS A 704 -21.27 31.86 -27.26
CA LYS A 704 -20.70 32.30 -28.53
C LYS A 704 -19.62 33.38 -28.31
N ASP A 705 -18.36 32.95 -28.37
CA ASP A 705 -17.13 33.74 -28.21
C ASP A 705 -17.04 34.54 -26.89
N ARG A 706 -17.67 34.06 -25.81
CA ARG A 706 -17.62 34.70 -24.49
C ARG A 706 -17.88 33.71 -23.35
N THR A 707 -17.42 34.04 -22.14
CA THR A 707 -17.57 33.19 -20.95
C THR A 707 -18.94 33.35 -20.28
N LEU A 708 -19.41 34.58 -20.12
CA LEU A 708 -20.73 34.94 -19.55
C LEU A 708 -21.45 35.95 -20.46
N PRO A 709 -22.80 36.04 -20.39
CA PRO A 709 -23.55 37.03 -21.16
C PRO A 709 -23.22 38.49 -20.78
N HIS A 710 -22.61 38.70 -19.62
CA HIS A 710 -22.15 40.00 -19.12
C HIS A 710 -20.89 40.52 -19.82
N PHE A 711 -20.13 39.65 -20.49
CA PHE A 711 -18.92 40.04 -21.22
C PHE A 711 -19.21 40.23 -22.71
N THR A 712 -18.38 41.05 -23.35
CA THR A 712 -18.34 41.20 -24.81
C THR A 712 -17.74 39.95 -25.46
N LYS A 713 -17.93 39.83 -26.77
CA LYS A 713 -17.31 38.74 -27.53
C LYS A 713 -15.81 38.94 -27.66
N ASP A 714 -15.08 37.83 -27.77
CA ASP A 714 -13.62 37.77 -27.92
C ASP A 714 -12.85 38.47 -26.79
N ASP A 715 -13.45 38.56 -25.60
CA ASP A 715 -12.81 39.15 -24.43
C ASP A 715 -11.86 38.14 -23.76
N HIS A 716 -10.56 38.33 -24.01
CA HIS A 716 -9.46 37.54 -23.45
C HIS A 716 -8.84 38.13 -22.16
N SER A 717 -9.47 39.17 -21.60
CA SER A 717 -9.03 39.81 -20.35
C SER A 717 -8.99 38.83 -19.17
N PRO A 718 -8.23 39.15 -18.11
CA PRO A 718 -8.21 38.34 -16.89
C PRO A 718 -9.61 38.15 -16.29
N GLU A 719 -10.43 39.21 -16.25
CA GLU A 719 -11.75 39.20 -15.61
C GLU A 719 -12.74 38.31 -16.36
N SER A 720 -12.82 38.43 -17.69
CA SER A 720 -13.66 37.57 -18.54
C SER A 720 -13.28 36.11 -18.42
N ARG A 721 -11.99 35.80 -18.26
CA ARG A 721 -11.43 34.44 -18.28
C ARG A 721 -11.19 33.85 -16.90
N GLY A 722 -11.83 34.38 -15.85
CA GLY A 722 -11.88 33.75 -14.53
C GLY A 722 -10.73 34.07 -13.57
N PHE A 723 -10.04 35.20 -13.75
CA PHE A 723 -9.12 35.71 -12.75
C PHE A 723 -9.90 36.37 -11.59
N VAL A 724 -9.72 35.84 -10.39
CA VAL A 724 -10.31 36.41 -9.17
C VAL A 724 -9.30 37.35 -8.53
N GLU A 725 -9.56 38.65 -8.61
CA GLU A 725 -8.70 39.67 -8.01
C GLU A 725 -8.94 39.83 -6.51
N ASN A 726 -10.17 39.55 -6.05
CA ASN A 726 -10.54 39.72 -4.66
C ASN A 726 -10.05 38.55 -3.78
N SER A 727 -9.93 38.82 -2.50
CA SER A 727 -9.68 37.82 -1.47
C SER A 727 -10.99 37.38 -0.81
N TYR A 728 -10.97 36.26 -0.09
CA TYR A 728 -12.16 35.81 0.66
C TYR A 728 -12.61 36.83 1.72
N LEU A 729 -11.68 37.64 2.25
CA LEU A 729 -12.01 38.72 3.18
C LEU A 729 -12.79 39.86 2.52
N ARG A 730 -12.41 40.26 1.30
CA ARG A 730 -13.12 41.31 0.55
C ARG A 730 -14.48 40.83 0.02
N GLY A 731 -14.58 39.54 -0.29
CA GLY A 731 -15.74 38.95 -0.96
C GLY A 731 -15.57 38.95 -2.48
N LEU A 732 -16.17 37.96 -3.12
CA LEU A 732 -16.11 37.74 -4.56
C LEU A 732 -17.23 38.52 -5.27
N THR A 733 -16.94 39.05 -6.46
CA THR A 733 -18.00 39.56 -7.35
C THR A 733 -18.86 38.41 -7.90
N PRO A 734 -20.08 38.66 -8.41
CA PRO A 734 -20.92 37.59 -8.96
C PRO A 734 -20.25 36.80 -10.10
N GLN A 735 -19.48 37.47 -10.98
CA GLN A 735 -18.74 36.81 -12.06
C GLN A 735 -17.62 35.93 -11.49
N GLU A 736 -16.82 36.47 -10.55
CA GLU A 736 -15.76 35.74 -9.88
C GLU A 736 -16.29 34.52 -9.12
N PHE A 737 -17.41 34.68 -8.41
CA PHE A 737 -18.07 33.61 -7.67
C PHE A 737 -18.49 32.46 -8.59
N PHE A 738 -19.09 32.77 -9.74
CA PHE A 738 -19.49 31.75 -10.70
C PHE A 738 -18.28 31.01 -11.29
N PHE A 739 -17.23 31.73 -11.68
CA PHE A 739 -15.99 31.11 -12.18
C PHE A 739 -15.28 30.27 -11.11
N HIS A 740 -15.27 30.74 -9.86
CA HIS A 740 -14.73 29.99 -8.74
C HIS A 740 -15.55 28.71 -8.47
N ALA A 741 -16.89 28.78 -8.56
CA ALA A 741 -17.75 27.62 -8.44
C ALA A 741 -17.52 26.60 -9.58
N MET A 742 -17.26 27.05 -10.80
CA MET A 742 -16.88 26.16 -11.91
C MET A 742 -15.58 25.39 -11.63
N GLY A 743 -14.53 26.10 -11.19
CA GLY A 743 -13.25 25.46 -10.82
C GLY A 743 -13.41 24.53 -9.61
N GLY A 744 -14.18 24.94 -8.60
CA GLY A 744 -14.49 24.10 -7.44
C GLY A 744 -15.25 22.82 -7.81
N ARG A 745 -16.18 22.90 -8.77
CA ARG A 745 -16.96 21.75 -9.26
C ARG A 745 -16.08 20.71 -9.94
N GLU A 746 -15.09 21.14 -10.72
CA GLU A 746 -14.10 20.22 -11.32
C GLU A 746 -13.38 19.43 -10.23
N GLY A 747 -12.89 20.09 -9.18
CA GLY A 747 -12.23 19.42 -8.06
C GLY A 747 -13.11 18.39 -7.34
N LEU A 748 -14.41 18.67 -7.18
CA LEU A 748 -15.37 17.71 -6.60
C LEU A 748 -15.59 16.49 -7.52
N ILE A 749 -15.70 16.72 -8.83
CA ILE A 749 -15.87 15.64 -9.81
C ILE A 749 -14.61 14.77 -9.86
N ASP A 750 -13.42 15.39 -9.94
CA ASP A 750 -12.13 14.72 -9.95
C ASP A 750 -11.94 13.86 -8.69
N THR A 751 -12.32 14.38 -7.52
CA THR A 751 -12.30 13.61 -6.27
C THR A 751 -13.18 12.36 -6.34
N ALA A 752 -14.40 12.48 -6.89
CA ALA A 752 -15.32 11.35 -7.04
C ALA A 752 -14.80 10.30 -8.03
N VAL A 753 -14.26 10.73 -9.19
CA VAL A 753 -13.70 9.84 -10.22
C VAL A 753 -12.44 9.15 -9.71
N LYS A 754 -11.50 9.91 -9.14
CA LYS A 754 -10.26 9.36 -8.55
C LYS A 754 -10.56 8.32 -7.50
N THR A 755 -11.57 8.52 -6.65
CA THR A 755 -11.96 7.55 -5.62
C THR A 755 -12.35 6.19 -6.22
N ALA A 756 -13.09 6.19 -7.34
CA ALA A 756 -13.51 4.96 -8.01
C ALA A 756 -12.35 4.27 -8.75
N GLU A 757 -11.54 5.04 -9.47
CA GLU A 757 -10.43 4.51 -10.27
C GLU A 757 -9.28 4.01 -9.40
N THR A 758 -8.85 4.78 -8.41
CA THR A 758 -7.75 4.40 -7.50
C THR A 758 -8.10 3.12 -6.74
N GLY A 759 -9.33 2.99 -6.21
CA GLY A 759 -9.77 1.76 -5.55
C GLY A 759 -9.80 0.54 -6.48
N TYR A 760 -10.07 0.73 -7.78
CA TYR A 760 -10.00 -0.35 -8.76
C TYR A 760 -8.56 -0.74 -9.10
N ILE A 761 -7.67 0.25 -9.29
CA ILE A 761 -6.24 0.04 -9.55
C ILE A 761 -5.61 -0.70 -8.37
N GLN A 762 -5.82 -0.21 -7.16
CA GLN A 762 -5.29 -0.80 -5.94
C GLN A 762 -5.73 -2.27 -5.81
N ARG A 763 -7.01 -2.59 -6.06
CA ARG A 763 -7.48 -3.98 -6.06
C ARG A 763 -6.78 -4.84 -7.11
N ARG A 764 -6.53 -4.30 -8.31
CA ARG A 764 -5.83 -5.03 -9.38
C ARG A 764 -4.38 -5.31 -9.00
N LEU A 765 -3.69 -4.33 -8.41
CA LEU A 765 -2.33 -4.50 -7.92
C LEU A 765 -2.26 -5.59 -6.84
N VAL A 766 -3.14 -5.50 -5.83
CA VAL A 766 -3.19 -6.52 -4.78
C VAL A 766 -3.45 -7.90 -5.37
N LYS A 767 -4.42 -8.03 -6.28
CA LYS A 767 -4.71 -9.34 -6.90
C LYS A 767 -3.60 -9.89 -7.80
N ALA A 768 -2.75 -9.03 -8.34
CA ALA A 768 -1.62 -9.45 -9.15
C ALA A 768 -0.41 -9.86 -8.31
N LEU A 769 -0.29 -9.34 -7.08
CA LEU A 769 0.89 -9.51 -6.23
C LEU A 769 0.60 -10.24 -4.91
N GLU A 770 -0.63 -10.71 -4.66
CA GLU A 770 -1.01 -11.28 -3.37
C GLU A 770 -0.26 -12.55 -2.96
N ASP A 771 0.32 -13.27 -3.93
CA ASP A 771 1.04 -14.51 -3.69
C ASP A 771 2.57 -14.35 -3.60
N ALA A 772 3.09 -13.14 -3.84
CA ALA A 772 4.52 -12.87 -3.73
C ALA A 772 4.94 -12.75 -2.26
N THR A 773 5.79 -13.67 -1.82
CA THR A 773 6.22 -13.84 -0.42
C THR A 773 7.72 -14.08 -0.34
N VAL A 774 8.35 -13.59 0.73
CA VAL A 774 9.75 -13.91 1.05
C VAL A 774 9.81 -15.32 1.61
N LYS A 775 10.65 -16.17 1.03
CA LYS A 775 10.90 -17.53 1.51
C LYS A 775 12.12 -17.56 2.43
N TYR A 776 12.31 -18.68 3.13
CA TYR A 776 13.40 -18.86 4.09
C TYR A 776 14.81 -18.79 3.48
N ASP A 777 14.92 -18.92 2.16
CA ASP A 777 16.16 -18.75 1.41
C ASP A 777 16.45 -17.27 1.02
N GLY A 778 15.62 -16.32 1.47
CA GLY A 778 15.74 -14.90 1.15
C GLY A 778 15.17 -14.51 -0.23
N THR A 779 14.71 -15.48 -1.03
CA THR A 779 14.13 -15.23 -2.35
C THR A 779 12.67 -14.83 -2.25
N VAL A 780 12.20 -14.00 -3.19
CA VAL A 780 10.78 -13.66 -3.34
C VAL A 780 10.16 -14.57 -4.38
N ARG A 781 9.15 -15.35 -3.99
CA ARG A 781 8.49 -16.32 -4.87
C ARG A 781 6.99 -16.14 -4.90
N ASN A 782 6.40 -16.48 -6.04
CA ASN A 782 4.95 -16.58 -6.21
C ASN A 782 4.41 -17.92 -5.64
N SER A 783 3.09 -18.13 -5.76
CA SER A 783 2.42 -19.37 -5.29
C SER A 783 2.86 -20.65 -6.02
N LEU A 784 3.36 -20.54 -7.25
CA LEU A 784 3.87 -21.66 -8.05
C LEU A 784 5.32 -22.02 -7.72
N GLY A 785 6.01 -21.18 -6.95
CA GLY A 785 7.43 -21.32 -6.63
C GLY A 785 8.36 -20.69 -7.67
N ASP A 786 7.83 -19.93 -8.63
CA ASP A 786 8.66 -19.14 -9.54
C ASP A 786 9.30 -17.98 -8.77
N ILE A 787 10.60 -17.76 -9.01
CA ILE A 787 11.38 -16.70 -8.38
C ILE A 787 11.10 -15.38 -9.11
N ILE A 788 10.68 -14.36 -8.36
CA ILE A 788 10.50 -12.99 -8.85
C ILE A 788 11.78 -12.19 -8.59
N GLN A 789 12.33 -12.28 -7.38
CA GLN A 789 13.59 -11.65 -6.97
C GLN A 789 14.46 -12.66 -6.22
N PHE A 790 15.77 -12.63 -6.47
CA PHE A 790 16.74 -13.46 -5.75
C PHE A 790 17.02 -12.96 -4.33
N SER A 791 16.95 -11.65 -4.12
CA SER A 791 16.94 -11.02 -2.80
C SER A 791 15.84 -9.97 -2.79
N TYR A 792 15.07 -9.89 -1.70
CA TYR A 792 14.02 -8.88 -1.56
C TYR A 792 14.61 -7.48 -1.69
N GLY A 793 14.03 -6.63 -2.54
CA GLY A 793 14.52 -5.25 -2.70
C GLY A 793 15.94 -5.12 -3.23
N GLU A 794 16.53 -6.22 -3.75
CA GLU A 794 17.94 -6.33 -4.17
C GLU A 794 18.99 -6.16 -3.04
N ASP A 795 18.56 -5.85 -1.81
CA ASP A 795 19.42 -5.66 -0.62
C ASP A 795 19.08 -6.61 0.55
N GLY A 796 17.91 -7.25 0.54
CA GLY A 796 17.41 -8.15 1.57
C GLY A 796 16.93 -7.45 2.85
N MET A 797 16.64 -6.15 2.80
CA MET A 797 16.32 -5.34 3.99
C MET A 797 14.83 -5.00 4.09
N ASP A 798 14.32 -4.90 5.32
CA ASP A 798 12.98 -4.36 5.61
C ASP A 798 12.96 -2.84 5.41
N GLY A 799 12.03 -2.36 4.57
CA GLY A 799 11.82 -0.94 4.33
C GLY A 799 11.53 -0.13 5.60
N ALA A 800 10.93 -0.72 6.65
CA ALA A 800 10.65 0.01 7.88
C ALA A 800 11.91 0.40 8.67
N ARG A 801 13.05 -0.25 8.43
CA ARG A 801 14.31 -0.07 9.19
C ARG A 801 15.37 0.76 8.44
N LEU A 802 15.07 1.24 7.24
CA LEU A 802 16.00 2.04 6.43
C LEU A 802 15.92 3.54 6.76
N GLU A 803 17.06 4.22 6.73
CA GLU A 803 17.15 5.67 6.91
C GLU A 803 17.92 6.33 5.75
N LYS A 804 17.63 7.60 5.48
CA LYS A 804 18.39 8.38 4.49
C LYS A 804 19.74 8.78 5.08
N GLN A 805 20.82 8.32 4.47
CA GLN A 805 22.21 8.59 4.87
C GLN A 805 22.99 9.23 3.73
N LYS A 806 23.99 10.04 4.08
CA LYS A 806 24.88 10.68 3.09
C LYS A 806 26.05 9.76 2.77
N LEU A 807 26.44 9.70 1.50
CA LEU A 807 27.65 9.05 1.01
C LEU A 807 28.75 10.11 0.82
N PRO A 808 29.61 10.34 1.83
CA PRO A 808 30.55 11.47 1.82
C PRO A 808 31.61 11.37 0.71
N SER A 809 31.94 10.16 0.25
CA SER A 809 32.95 9.95 -0.81
C SER A 809 32.51 10.41 -2.20
N MET A 810 31.20 10.58 -2.44
CA MET A 810 30.63 10.78 -3.77
C MET A 810 30.82 12.19 -4.32
N THR A 811 30.50 13.24 -3.55
CA THR A 811 30.46 14.65 -4.00
C THR A 811 31.76 15.41 -3.75
N MET A 812 32.70 14.86 -2.99
CA MET A 812 33.96 15.52 -2.66
C MET A 812 34.89 15.68 -3.89
N SER A 813 35.68 16.77 -3.90
CA SER A 813 36.78 16.95 -4.86
C SER A 813 37.93 15.97 -4.55
N ASP A 814 38.78 15.67 -5.53
CA ASP A 814 39.90 14.74 -5.35
C ASP A 814 40.88 15.22 -4.28
N ALA A 815 41.12 16.53 -4.22
CA ALA A 815 41.96 17.13 -3.18
C ALA A 815 41.34 17.00 -1.78
N ALA A 816 40.03 17.27 -1.64
CA ALA A 816 39.32 17.11 -0.37
C ALA A 816 39.27 15.64 0.08
N PHE A 817 39.08 14.73 -0.88
CA PHE A 817 39.08 13.29 -0.63
C PHE A 817 40.46 12.80 -0.15
N LYS A 818 41.54 13.15 -0.85
CA LYS A 818 42.90 12.81 -0.41
C LYS A 818 43.18 13.35 0.98
N LYS A 819 42.84 14.62 1.25
CA LYS A 819 43.04 15.24 2.57
C LYS A 819 42.30 14.48 3.70
N LYS A 820 41.07 14.03 3.44
CA LYS A 820 40.18 13.41 4.43
C LYS A 820 40.48 11.92 4.70
N TYR A 821 40.98 11.18 3.72
CA TYR A 821 41.15 9.72 3.83
C TYR A 821 42.59 9.22 3.75
N ARG A 822 43.53 9.97 3.15
CA ARG A 822 44.91 9.52 2.98
C ARG A 822 45.68 9.67 4.28
N ILE A 823 46.31 8.58 4.73
CA ILE A 823 47.36 8.56 5.75
C ILE A 823 48.66 8.20 5.06
N ASP A 824 49.71 8.98 5.31
CA ASP A 824 51.04 8.71 4.78
C ASP A 824 52.07 8.90 5.89
N ILE A 825 52.74 7.83 6.29
CA ILE A 825 53.72 7.83 7.39
C ILE A 825 55.00 8.58 6.99
N SER A 826 55.25 8.76 5.68
CA SER A 826 56.41 9.52 5.18
C SER A 826 56.25 11.04 5.29
N GLU A 827 55.02 11.54 5.51
CA GLU A 827 54.77 12.96 5.71
C GLU A 827 55.15 13.40 7.14
N PRO A 828 55.80 14.56 7.33
CA PRO A 828 56.25 15.03 8.64
C PRO A 828 55.10 15.34 9.63
N GLN A 829 53.86 15.42 9.15
CA GLN A 829 52.64 15.54 9.97
C GLN A 829 51.57 14.57 9.46
N VAL A 830 51.65 13.32 9.92
CA VAL A 830 50.73 12.22 9.54
C VAL A 830 49.29 12.48 10.02
N PHE A 831 49.14 13.00 11.25
CA PHE A 831 47.87 13.37 11.85
C PHE A 831 47.90 14.81 12.35
N LYS A 832 46.73 15.40 12.57
CA LYS A 832 46.62 16.68 13.29
C LYS A 832 47.28 16.58 14.68
N PRO A 833 48.00 17.63 15.13
CA PRO A 833 48.64 17.64 16.45
C PRO A 833 47.65 17.33 17.57
N GLY A 834 48.01 16.38 18.45
CA GLY A 834 47.18 15.97 19.60
C GLY A 834 46.00 15.06 19.25
N SER A 835 45.91 14.51 18.03
CA SER A 835 44.86 13.56 17.65
C SER A 835 45.13 12.12 18.09
N CYS A 836 46.38 11.67 18.11
CA CYS A 836 46.74 10.29 18.43
C CYS A 836 47.75 10.26 19.59
N GLU A 837 47.69 9.24 20.44
CA GLU A 837 48.66 9.04 21.51
C GLU A 837 50.07 8.76 20.97
N GLN A 838 51.10 9.23 21.70
CA GLN A 838 52.49 9.11 21.26
C GLN A 838 52.97 7.66 21.18
N SER A 839 52.43 6.77 22.01
CA SER A 839 52.66 5.31 21.98
C SER A 839 52.22 4.73 20.64
N THR A 840 50.95 4.90 20.29
CA THR A 840 50.34 4.42 19.05
C THR A 840 51.00 5.05 17.81
N TYR A 841 51.39 6.32 17.89
CA TYR A 841 52.12 7.02 16.84
C TYR A 841 53.52 6.43 16.59
N ASN A 842 54.27 6.15 17.67
CA ASN A 842 55.59 5.53 17.57
C ASN A 842 55.49 4.09 17.02
N ASP A 843 54.47 3.33 17.43
CA ASP A 843 54.23 1.98 16.93
C ASP A 843 53.94 1.95 15.41
N LEU A 844 53.26 2.98 14.89
CA LEU A 844 53.00 3.14 13.46
C LEU A 844 54.28 3.47 12.66
N ILE A 845 55.11 4.39 13.16
CA ILE A 845 56.34 4.81 12.47
C ILE A 845 57.38 3.69 12.47
N ASN A 846 57.50 2.96 13.57
CA ASN A 846 58.49 1.90 13.72
C ASN A 846 58.17 0.65 12.90
N ASN A 847 56.94 0.52 12.38
CA ASN A 847 56.50 -0.63 11.60
C ASN A 847 56.35 -0.31 10.10
N PRO A 848 57.30 -0.70 9.25
CA PRO A 848 57.21 -0.44 7.81
C PRO A 848 56.05 -1.17 7.12
N ALA A 849 55.53 -2.27 7.69
CA ALA A 849 54.37 -2.98 7.15
C ALA A 849 53.04 -2.23 7.37
N SER A 850 53.02 -1.22 8.25
CA SER A 850 51.83 -0.40 8.51
C SER A 850 51.42 0.44 7.32
N GLN A 851 52.38 0.99 6.57
CA GLN A 851 52.10 1.79 5.38
C GLN A 851 51.37 0.97 4.30
N ASP A 852 51.79 -0.28 4.07
CA ASP A 852 51.15 -1.16 3.08
C ASP A 852 49.67 -1.42 3.40
N ILE A 853 49.32 -1.55 4.68
CA ILE A 853 47.94 -1.80 5.13
C ILE A 853 47.08 -0.52 4.96
N LEU A 854 47.63 0.65 5.29
CA LEU A 854 46.98 1.94 5.09
C LEU A 854 46.78 2.27 3.59
N ASP A 855 47.76 1.92 2.76
CA ASP A 855 47.67 2.04 1.30
C ASP A 855 46.57 1.15 0.72
N ARG A 856 46.40 -0.08 1.25
CA ARG A 856 45.29 -0.97 0.86
C ARG A 856 43.93 -0.37 1.20
N GLU A 857 43.75 0.21 2.40
CA GLU A 857 42.51 0.90 2.78
C GLU A 857 42.21 2.04 1.81
N TYR A 858 43.18 2.93 1.56
CA TYR A 858 43.01 4.07 0.68
C TYR A 858 42.71 3.66 -0.78
N ASN A 859 43.42 2.65 -1.30
CA ASN A 859 43.17 2.10 -2.63
C ASN A 859 41.77 1.47 -2.73
N GLN A 860 41.28 0.83 -1.68
CA GLN A 860 39.91 0.31 -1.65
C GLN A 860 38.88 1.45 -1.67
N LEU A 861 39.08 2.52 -0.91
CA LEU A 861 38.20 3.70 -0.92
C LEU A 861 38.20 4.40 -2.30
N LEU A 862 39.34 4.43 -3.00
CA LEU A 862 39.41 4.92 -4.38
C LEU A 862 38.61 4.05 -5.35
N LYS A 863 38.71 2.72 -5.23
CA LYS A 863 37.90 1.77 -6.01
C LYS A 863 36.42 1.97 -5.74
N ASP A 864 36.03 2.07 -4.47
CA ASP A 864 34.63 2.29 -4.07
C ASP A 864 34.08 3.60 -4.65
N ARG A 865 34.87 4.68 -4.61
CA ARG A 865 34.51 5.97 -5.20
C ARG A 865 34.36 5.88 -6.72
N ALA A 866 35.23 5.15 -7.41
CA ALA A 866 35.11 4.89 -8.84
C ALA A 866 33.85 4.07 -9.15
N THR A 867 33.55 3.02 -8.37
CA THR A 867 32.34 2.20 -8.51
C THR A 867 31.08 3.04 -8.30
N LEU A 868 31.03 3.89 -7.27
CA LEU A 868 29.90 4.79 -7.02
C LEU A 868 29.64 5.74 -8.20
N ARG A 869 30.70 6.38 -8.74
CA ARG A 869 30.56 7.38 -9.82
C ARG A 869 30.34 6.78 -11.21
N ASN A 870 31.02 5.67 -11.51
CA ASN A 870 31.07 5.14 -12.88
C ASN A 870 30.09 3.98 -13.10
N VAL A 871 29.80 3.18 -12.07
CA VAL A 871 28.97 1.97 -12.18
C VAL A 871 27.57 2.21 -11.64
N ILE A 872 27.46 2.63 -10.37
CA ILE A 872 26.18 2.70 -9.64
C ILE A 872 25.41 3.98 -10.01
N PHE A 873 25.99 5.16 -9.79
CA PHE A 873 25.32 6.45 -9.96
C PHE A 873 25.86 7.26 -11.14
N LYS A 874 25.66 6.72 -12.35
CA LYS A 874 26.04 7.42 -13.59
C LYS A 874 25.33 8.78 -13.68
N ASN A 875 26.10 9.86 -13.77
CA ASN A 875 25.62 11.25 -13.94
C ASN A 875 24.69 11.80 -12.85
N SER A 876 24.68 11.21 -11.64
CA SER A 876 23.90 11.73 -10.51
C SER A 876 24.78 12.50 -9.54
N ALA A 877 24.31 13.66 -9.09
CA ALA A 877 24.93 14.44 -8.01
C ALA A 877 24.28 14.17 -6.64
N ILE A 878 23.40 13.18 -6.54
CA ILE A 878 22.64 12.87 -5.31
C ILE A 878 23.52 12.04 -4.36
N ASP A 879 23.84 12.63 -3.21
CA ASP A 879 24.66 12.01 -2.16
C ASP A 879 23.86 11.31 -1.06
N LYS A 880 22.53 11.47 -1.02
CA LYS A 880 21.65 10.88 0.00
C LYS A 880 20.92 9.65 -0.51
N TRP A 881 21.16 8.51 0.14
CA TRP A 881 20.55 7.22 -0.20
C TRP A 881 19.96 6.54 1.04
N THR A 882 18.96 5.70 0.85
CA THR A 882 18.34 4.93 1.94
C THR A 882 19.17 3.69 2.23
N LEU A 883 19.68 3.59 3.45
CA LEU A 883 20.53 2.50 3.90
C LEU A 883 20.15 2.09 5.33
N PRO A 884 20.34 0.81 5.71
CA PRO A 884 20.11 0.38 7.08
C PRO A 884 21.15 1.02 8.01
N VAL A 885 20.85 1.07 9.31
CA VAL A 885 21.77 1.49 10.38
C VAL A 885 22.39 2.88 10.18
N ASN A 886 21.89 3.90 10.89
CA ASN A 886 22.44 5.25 10.81
C ASN A 886 23.81 5.36 11.51
N LEU A 887 24.90 5.33 10.73
CA LEU A 887 26.26 5.28 11.25
C LEU A 887 26.70 6.58 11.92
N GLU A 888 26.33 7.74 11.38
CA GLU A 888 26.69 9.04 11.97
C GLU A 888 26.08 9.20 13.37
N ARG A 889 24.83 8.75 13.53
CA ARG A 889 24.15 8.78 14.83
C ARG A 889 24.74 7.80 15.83
N LEU A 890 25.08 6.57 15.41
CA LEU A 890 25.74 5.59 16.29
C LEU A 890 27.09 6.09 16.81
N ILE A 891 27.91 6.67 15.93
CA ILE A 891 29.20 7.25 16.34
C ILE A 891 28.98 8.39 17.34
N TRP A 892 27.96 9.23 17.10
CA TRP A 892 27.64 10.32 18.02
C TRP A 892 27.16 9.79 19.40
N ASN A 893 26.33 8.75 19.42
CA ASN A 893 25.92 8.07 20.64
C ASN A 893 27.12 7.52 21.40
N ALA A 894 28.05 6.86 20.71
CA ALA A 894 29.28 6.35 21.32
C ALA A 894 30.10 7.47 21.97
N CYS A 895 30.24 8.62 21.30
CA CYS A 895 30.95 9.76 21.89
C CYS A 895 30.33 10.21 23.22
N HIS A 896 29.01 10.18 23.36
CA HIS A 896 28.34 10.55 24.60
C HIS A 896 28.41 9.46 25.66
N THR A 897 28.13 8.20 25.31
CA THR A 897 28.14 7.07 26.24
C THR A 897 29.49 6.89 26.92
N PHE A 898 30.59 7.10 26.19
CA PHE A 898 31.95 6.97 26.72
C PHE A 898 32.57 8.32 27.15
N GLY A 899 31.83 9.43 27.09
CA GLY A 899 32.32 10.74 27.52
C GLY A 899 33.57 11.20 26.77
N ILE A 900 33.58 11.03 25.44
CA ILE A 900 34.76 11.25 24.61
C ILE A 900 35.06 12.75 24.47
N ASP A 901 36.21 13.15 25.01
CA ASP A 901 36.72 14.51 24.89
C ASP A 901 37.51 14.67 23.59
N ARG A 902 36.95 15.43 22.64
CA ARG A 902 37.59 15.72 21.34
C ARG A 902 38.85 16.59 21.47
N SER A 903 39.22 17.06 22.65
CA SER A 903 40.51 17.76 22.85
C SER A 903 41.66 16.80 23.15
N LYS A 904 41.37 15.61 23.67
CA LYS A 904 42.38 14.60 24.04
C LYS A 904 42.78 13.72 22.84
N PRO A 905 44.00 13.17 22.84
CA PRO A 905 44.41 12.17 21.85
C PRO A 905 43.67 10.85 22.06
N THR A 906 43.44 10.10 20.98
CA THR A 906 42.87 8.75 21.04
C THR A 906 43.95 7.67 21.15
N ASP A 907 43.63 6.60 21.89
CA ASP A 907 44.36 5.34 22.02
C ASP A 907 44.18 4.40 20.81
N LEU A 908 43.23 4.70 19.92
CA LEU A 908 42.81 3.84 18.82
C LEU A 908 43.92 3.66 17.77
N ASN A 909 44.32 2.40 17.56
CA ASN A 909 45.30 2.03 16.54
C ASN A 909 44.64 1.89 15.15
N PRO A 910 45.12 2.59 14.10
CA PRO A 910 44.63 2.45 12.72
C PRO A 910 44.61 1.02 12.19
N LEU A 911 45.59 0.19 12.57
CA LEU A 911 45.70 -1.19 12.10
C LEU A 911 44.58 -2.06 12.69
N HIS A 912 44.23 -1.80 13.96
CA HIS A 912 43.11 -2.46 14.62
C HIS A 912 41.80 -2.09 13.91
N VAL A 913 41.59 -0.81 13.61
CA VAL A 913 40.40 -0.34 12.87
C VAL A 913 40.22 -1.09 11.56
N ILE A 914 41.26 -1.16 10.72
CA ILE A 914 41.17 -1.81 9.40
C ILE A 914 40.85 -3.29 9.54
N LYS A 915 41.49 -3.98 10.50
CA LYS A 915 41.24 -5.40 10.75
C LYS A 915 39.79 -5.63 11.21
N SER A 916 39.33 -4.89 12.21
CA SER A 916 37.99 -5.07 12.79
C SER A 916 36.86 -4.65 11.83
N VAL A 917 37.07 -3.64 10.98
CA VAL A 917 36.10 -3.29 9.91
C VAL A 917 36.01 -4.40 8.86
N ASN A 918 37.13 -5.04 8.50
CA ASN A 918 37.10 -6.17 7.58
C ASN A 918 36.40 -7.39 8.19
N GLU A 919 36.67 -7.71 9.46
CA GLU A 919 35.97 -8.78 10.19
C GLU A 919 34.46 -8.50 10.30
N LEU A 920 34.07 -7.25 10.59
CA LEU A 920 32.66 -6.86 10.61
C LEU A 920 31.99 -7.10 9.25
N MET A 921 32.63 -6.71 8.13
CA MET A 921 32.05 -6.92 6.80
C MET A 921 31.83 -8.39 6.45
N GLU A 922 32.66 -9.30 6.96
CA GLU A 922 32.47 -10.75 6.79
C GLU A 922 31.28 -11.29 7.60
N ASN A 923 31.00 -10.70 8.76
CA ASN A 923 29.89 -11.09 9.63
C ASN A 923 28.51 -10.59 9.16
N LEU A 924 28.46 -9.50 8.40
CA LEU A 924 27.22 -8.92 7.88
C LEU A 924 26.63 -9.78 6.76
N LEU A 925 25.83 -10.79 7.09
CA LEU A 925 25.29 -11.79 6.17
C LEU A 925 23.81 -11.55 5.83
N VAL A 926 23.49 -11.50 4.53
CA VAL A 926 22.11 -11.45 3.99
C VAL A 926 21.78 -12.77 3.30
N VAL A 927 22.60 -13.16 2.32
CA VAL A 927 22.55 -14.44 1.61
C VAL A 927 23.51 -15.41 2.30
N ARG A 928 22.97 -16.52 2.80
CA ARG A 928 23.76 -17.58 3.45
C ARG A 928 24.12 -18.66 2.44
N GLY A 929 25.41 -18.94 2.29
CA GLY A 929 25.91 -20.02 1.43
C GLY A 929 27.42 -19.95 1.22
N ASN A 930 28.05 -21.11 1.04
CA ASN A 930 29.50 -21.24 0.80
C ASN A 930 29.85 -21.48 -0.67
N ASP A 931 28.85 -21.61 -1.53
CA ASP A 931 29.02 -21.73 -2.97
C ASP A 931 29.41 -20.39 -3.61
N GLN A 932 30.11 -20.46 -4.73
CA GLN A 932 30.64 -19.28 -5.42
C GLN A 932 29.56 -18.26 -5.78
N LEU A 933 28.36 -18.73 -6.15
CA LEU A 933 27.23 -17.86 -6.51
C LEU A 933 26.66 -17.15 -5.28
N SER A 934 26.45 -17.86 -4.16
CA SER A 934 26.00 -17.23 -2.93
C SER A 934 26.98 -16.19 -2.39
N ILE A 935 28.29 -16.45 -2.49
CA ILE A 935 29.32 -15.48 -2.08
C ILE A 935 29.26 -14.22 -2.96
N GLU A 936 29.06 -14.37 -4.26
CA GLU A 936 28.92 -13.23 -5.18
C GLU A 936 27.62 -12.46 -4.91
N ALA A 937 26.50 -13.17 -4.73
CA ALA A 937 25.20 -12.58 -4.40
C ALA A 937 25.26 -11.80 -3.08
N GLN A 938 25.92 -12.37 -2.05
CA GLN A 938 26.13 -11.73 -0.77
C GLN A 938 26.93 -10.44 -0.90
N LYS A 939 28.05 -10.47 -1.64
CA LYS A 939 28.87 -9.29 -1.90
C LYS A 939 28.09 -8.18 -2.62
N ASN A 940 27.22 -8.56 -3.55
CA ASN A 940 26.39 -7.61 -4.30
C ASN A 940 25.30 -6.99 -3.41
N ALA A 941 24.62 -7.80 -2.59
CA ALA A 941 23.55 -7.34 -1.69
C ALA A 941 24.06 -6.32 -0.65
N THR A 942 25.27 -6.49 -0.13
CA THR A 942 25.84 -5.60 0.89
C THR A 942 26.81 -4.55 0.34
N LEU A 943 27.01 -4.48 -0.99
CA LEU A 943 28.04 -3.63 -1.61
C LEU A 943 27.90 -2.16 -1.20
N LEU A 944 26.69 -1.59 -1.33
CA LEU A 944 26.45 -0.18 -1.06
C LEU A 944 26.63 0.17 0.42
N PHE A 945 26.14 -0.71 1.32
CA PHE A 945 26.32 -0.54 2.75
C PHE A 945 27.80 -0.68 3.16
N SER A 946 28.53 -1.62 2.55
CA SER A 946 29.96 -1.82 2.80
C SER A 946 30.79 -0.60 2.36
N ILE A 947 30.43 0.05 1.24
CA ILE A 947 31.06 1.31 0.81
C ILE A 947 30.80 2.42 1.83
N LEU A 948 29.56 2.55 2.33
CA LEU A 948 29.23 3.51 3.37
C LEU A 948 30.05 3.24 4.63
N LEU A 949 30.09 1.99 5.10
CA LEU A 949 30.83 1.55 6.28
C LEU A 949 32.32 1.92 6.19
N ARG A 950 32.98 1.56 5.08
CA ARG A 950 34.40 1.91 4.85
C ARG A 950 34.63 3.42 4.79
N SER A 951 33.73 4.17 4.15
CA SER A 951 33.86 5.62 4.05
C SER A 951 33.61 6.37 5.37
N THR A 952 32.84 5.79 6.28
CA THR A 952 32.49 6.40 7.57
C THR A 952 33.48 6.00 8.67
N LEU A 953 33.83 4.71 8.74
CA LEU A 953 34.78 4.13 9.68
C LEU A 953 36.23 4.11 9.18
N ALA A 954 36.58 4.98 8.23
CA ALA A 954 37.96 5.10 7.76
C ALA A 954 38.87 5.51 8.92
N SER A 955 40.04 4.86 9.00
CA SER A 955 41.01 5.03 10.11
C SER A 955 41.31 6.49 10.43
N LYS A 956 41.59 7.32 9.42
CA LYS A 956 41.87 8.76 9.59
C LYS A 956 40.68 9.53 10.18
N ARG A 957 39.46 9.20 9.77
CA ARG A 957 38.25 9.91 10.24
C ARG A 957 37.96 9.61 11.70
N LEU A 958 38.12 8.35 12.11
CA LEU A 958 37.89 7.96 13.50
C LEU A 958 38.89 8.63 14.45
N ILE A 959 40.14 8.82 14.01
CA ILE A 959 41.20 9.44 14.83
C ILE A 959 41.14 10.97 14.80
N GLU A 960 40.88 11.60 13.64
CA GLU A 960 40.90 13.07 13.53
C GLU A 960 39.55 13.76 13.76
N GLU A 961 38.45 13.19 13.27
CA GLU A 961 37.12 13.81 13.32
C GLU A 961 36.36 13.40 14.59
N PHE A 962 36.29 12.09 14.87
CA PHE A 962 35.47 11.55 15.96
C PHE A 962 36.23 11.33 17.26
N ARG A 963 37.54 11.07 17.18
CA ARG A 963 38.45 10.75 18.30
C ARG A 963 37.95 9.60 19.19
N LEU A 964 37.41 8.54 18.58
CA LEU A 964 36.88 7.40 19.34
C LEU A 964 37.98 6.67 20.11
N SER A 965 37.69 6.19 21.32
CA SER A 965 38.58 5.27 22.04
C SER A 965 38.43 3.84 21.51
N THR A 966 39.36 2.94 21.84
CA THR A 966 39.28 1.53 21.44
C THR A 966 37.98 0.88 21.92
N GLN A 967 37.60 1.10 23.18
CA GLN A 967 36.36 0.58 23.76
C GLN A 967 35.11 1.14 23.06
N ALA A 968 35.10 2.43 22.73
CA ALA A 968 33.98 3.06 22.06
C ALA A 968 33.82 2.54 20.61
N PHE A 969 34.94 2.30 19.94
CA PHE A 969 34.95 1.73 18.60
C PHE A 969 34.41 0.29 18.59
N ASP A 970 34.84 -0.56 19.52
CA ASP A 970 34.35 -1.95 19.61
C ASP A 970 32.84 -2.00 19.90
N TRP A 971 32.33 -1.07 20.75
CA TRP A 971 30.91 -0.93 20.98
C TRP A 971 30.14 -0.53 19.70
N VAL A 972 30.67 0.40 18.91
CA VAL A 972 30.06 0.80 17.62
C VAL A 972 29.98 -0.39 16.67
N LEU A 973 31.04 -1.21 16.56
CA LEU A 973 31.03 -2.40 15.70
C LEU A 973 29.96 -3.40 16.15
N GLY A 974 29.84 -3.67 17.45
CA GLY A 974 28.81 -4.55 18.01
C GLY A 974 27.39 -4.06 17.73
N GLU A 975 27.14 -2.75 17.88
CA GLU A 975 25.84 -2.14 17.58
C GLU A 975 25.49 -2.19 16.09
N ILE A 976 26.48 -2.00 15.20
CA ILE A 976 26.27 -2.09 13.76
C ILE A 976 25.84 -3.51 13.38
N ASP A 977 26.52 -4.53 13.89
CA ASP A 977 26.18 -5.94 13.64
C ASP A 977 24.76 -6.27 14.15
N ALA A 978 24.45 -5.92 15.40
CA ALA A 978 23.14 -6.17 15.99
C ALA A 978 22.00 -5.49 15.21
N ARG A 979 22.15 -4.21 14.85
CA ARG A 979 21.11 -3.44 14.15
C ARG A 979 20.98 -3.82 12.69
N PHE A 980 22.07 -4.21 12.03
CA PHE A 980 22.02 -4.71 10.66
C PHE A 980 21.23 -6.01 10.60
N ASN A 981 21.50 -6.96 11.50
CA ASN A 981 20.75 -8.22 11.60
C ASN A 981 19.26 -8.01 11.90
N GLN A 982 18.90 -6.97 12.67
CA GLN A 982 17.51 -6.57 12.92
C GLN A 982 16.83 -5.91 11.71
N ALA A 983 17.59 -5.39 10.75
CA ALA A 983 17.06 -4.73 9.56
C ALA A 983 16.77 -5.71 8.41
N ILE A 984 17.26 -6.96 8.50
CA ILE A 984 17.02 -8.00 7.49
C ILE A 984 15.53 -8.33 7.44
N VAL A 985 15.00 -8.47 6.23
CA VAL A 985 13.60 -8.85 6.00
C VAL A 985 13.28 -10.22 6.61
N HIS A 986 12.12 -10.35 7.24
CA HIS A 986 11.71 -11.61 7.84
C HIS A 986 11.11 -12.56 6.78
N PRO A 987 11.54 -13.84 6.73
CA PRO A 987 10.88 -14.86 5.92
C PRO A 987 9.40 -15.00 6.29
N GLY A 988 8.55 -15.19 5.29
CA GLY A 988 7.09 -15.21 5.45
C GLY A 988 6.41 -13.85 5.27
N GLU A 989 7.17 -12.77 5.08
CA GLU A 989 6.60 -11.47 4.80
C GLU A 989 5.87 -11.43 3.44
N MET A 990 4.63 -10.92 3.47
CA MET A 990 3.75 -10.78 2.31
C MET A 990 4.10 -9.55 1.47
N VAL A 991 5.36 -9.49 0.99
CA VAL A 991 5.94 -8.32 0.32
C VAL A 991 5.16 -7.86 -0.91
N GLY A 992 4.53 -8.78 -1.64
CA GLY A 992 3.71 -8.40 -2.79
C GLY A 992 2.46 -7.59 -2.42
N THR A 993 1.81 -7.94 -1.30
CA THR A 993 0.66 -7.17 -0.79
C THR A 993 1.09 -5.81 -0.24
N ILE A 994 2.25 -5.75 0.43
CA ILE A 994 2.81 -4.49 0.96
C ILE A 994 3.18 -3.56 -0.19
N ALA A 995 3.85 -4.08 -1.22
CA ALA A 995 4.19 -3.32 -2.42
C ALA A 995 2.92 -2.82 -3.15
N ALA A 996 1.93 -3.68 -3.34
CA ALA A 996 0.67 -3.32 -3.99
C ALA A 996 -0.13 -2.23 -3.25
N GLN A 997 -0.03 -2.15 -1.92
CA GLN A 997 -0.66 -1.11 -1.11
C GLN A 997 0.18 0.18 -1.03
N SER A 998 1.49 0.05 -1.23
CA SER A 998 2.44 1.16 -1.15
C SER A 998 2.46 2.02 -2.42
N ILE A 999 2.16 1.40 -3.56
CA ILE A 999 1.96 2.02 -4.89
C ILE A 999 0.55 2.59 -4.97
#